data_AF-A0A4V6I060-F1
#
_entry.id   AF-A0A4V6I060-F1
#
_cell.length_a   1.000
_cell.length_b   1.000
_cell.length_c   1.000
_cell.angle_alpha   90.00
_cell.angle_beta   90.00
_cell.angle_gamma   90.00
#
_symmetry.space_group_name_H-M   'P 1'
#
loop_
_entity.id
_entity.type
_entity.pdbx_description
1 polymer ?
#
loop_
_entity_poly.entity_id
_entity_poly.type
_entity_poly.pdbx_seq_one_letter_code
_entity_poly.pdbx_strand_id
1 'polypeptide(L)'
;MENPNEKKPPFKQNPFLVFAIFVILALLLFKVFSPSGGDSLTDKFLGGSITKEISYNELKELISKGEIGSVSIGQTYIKAYSINTSPRILYTTKKVADLGLVPLLDEKKIEYSGFSEGSFLGDLVNMLLPIFIILALWMFLTARMQKSMGGGIFGMGNAKKLVNAEKPNVRFDDMAGNAEAKEEVVEIVDFLKYPERYAAVGAKIPRGVLLVGPPGTGKTLLAKAVAGEANVPFFSMSGSSFIEMFVGLGASRVRDLFEMAKKDAPSIIFIDEIDAIGKSRAAGSMVGGNDEREQTLNQLLAEMDGFGSESAPVIVLAATNRPEILDPALLRPGRFDRQVLVDKPDFEGRLEILKVHIKDVALARDVDLHEIAKFTAGLAGADLANIINEAALLAGRENQKEVSQKHLKEAVERGIAGLEKKSRRISPKEKKIVAYHESGHAVVSEMTKGADRVNKVSIIPRGMAALGYTLHTPEENRYLMQKHELMAEVDVLLGGRAAEEVFLDEISTGASNDLERATGILKSMISYYGMTDVSGLMVLEKQRNTFLGGGGASREFSEQLAQEIDTHIKNTLDERYTYVKNLLRDYKDAIESMVKELFDKEVIDGARVREIIEEYEKANNLQSRLIPIEEEEV
;
A
#
# COMPACT_ATOMS: atom_id res chain seq x y z
N MET A 1 33.44 -3.64 -24.80
CA MET A 1 34.40 -2.84 -24.02
C MET A 1 33.89 -2.80 -22.59
N GLU A 2 34.39 -3.72 -21.76
CA GLU A 2 34.09 -3.79 -20.33
C GLU A 2 34.95 -2.77 -19.58
N ASN A 3 34.39 -2.19 -18.51
CA ASN A 3 35.15 -1.38 -17.56
C ASN A 3 35.01 -2.02 -16.16
N PRO A 4 36.05 -2.67 -15.61
CA PRO A 4 35.99 -3.32 -14.32
C PRO A 4 36.75 -2.48 -13.28
N ASN A 5 36.07 -1.68 -12.46
CA ASN A 5 36.56 -1.28 -11.13
C ASN A 5 35.53 -0.42 -10.38
N GLU A 6 34.67 -1.06 -9.60
CA GLU A 6 34.18 -0.47 -8.34
C GLU A 6 34.08 -1.57 -7.28
N LYS A 7 35.06 -1.60 -6.38
CA LYS A 7 35.11 -2.52 -5.24
C LYS A 7 34.11 -2.04 -4.17
N LYS A 8 33.03 -2.80 -3.97
CA LYS A 8 32.13 -2.67 -2.80
C LYS A 8 32.84 -3.18 -1.51
N PRO A 9 32.54 -2.61 -0.32
CA PRO A 9 33.28 -2.92 0.91
C PRO A 9 33.06 -4.38 1.35
N PRO A 10 34.09 -5.08 1.88
CA PRO A 10 34.11 -6.54 2.07
C PRO A 10 33.39 -7.01 3.35
N PHE A 11 32.58 -6.17 3.99
CA PHE A 11 32.19 -6.37 5.38
C PHE A 11 30.94 -7.24 5.60
N LYS A 12 30.25 -7.66 4.53
CA LYS A 12 28.96 -8.38 4.65
C LYS A 12 28.92 -9.78 4.02
N GLN A 13 30.01 -10.28 3.44
CA GLN A 13 30.03 -11.61 2.82
C GLN A 13 30.71 -12.70 3.66
N ASN A 14 31.47 -12.34 4.70
CA ASN A 14 32.21 -13.32 5.49
C ASN A 14 31.67 -13.39 6.93
N PRO A 15 30.86 -14.41 7.29
CA PRO A 15 30.45 -14.63 8.68
C PRO A 15 31.65 -14.77 9.62
N PHE A 16 32.80 -15.21 9.09
CA PHE A 16 34.09 -15.25 9.78
C PHE A 16 34.61 -13.87 10.20
N LEU A 17 34.33 -12.81 9.43
CA LEU A 17 34.83 -11.46 9.71
C LEU A 17 33.99 -10.79 10.80
N VAL A 18 32.67 -11.01 10.78
CA VAL A 18 31.75 -10.60 11.86
C VAL A 18 32.07 -11.35 13.15
N PHE A 19 32.33 -12.66 13.06
CA PHE A 19 32.80 -13.47 14.19
C PHE A 19 34.12 -12.95 14.75
N ALA A 20 35.11 -12.67 13.89
CA ALA A 20 36.40 -12.14 14.32
C ALA A 20 36.25 -10.79 15.07
N ILE A 21 35.39 -9.90 14.59
CA ILE A 21 35.13 -8.60 15.25
C ILE A 21 34.42 -8.79 16.59
N PHE A 22 33.43 -9.70 16.66
CA PHE A 22 32.75 -10.03 17.90
C PHE A 22 33.72 -10.63 18.94
N VAL A 23 34.60 -11.54 18.51
CA VAL A 23 35.66 -12.12 19.37
C VAL A 23 36.61 -11.04 19.86
N ILE A 24 37.05 -10.12 18.98
CA ILE A 24 37.92 -9.00 19.38
C ILE A 24 37.22 -8.11 20.39
N LEU A 25 35.96 -7.73 20.17
CA LEU A 25 35.18 -6.88 21.07
C LEU A 25 34.94 -7.55 22.44
N ALA A 26 34.65 -8.85 22.43
CA ALA A 26 34.43 -9.62 23.65
C ALA A 26 35.73 -9.80 24.45
N LEU A 27 36.88 -10.01 23.79
CA LEU A 27 38.19 -10.02 24.44
C LEU A 27 38.53 -8.64 25.04
N LEU A 28 38.17 -7.55 24.35
CA LEU A 28 38.37 -6.18 24.82
C LEU A 28 37.53 -5.90 26.07
N LEU A 29 36.25 -6.27 26.04
CA LEU A 29 35.34 -6.17 27.19
C LEU A 29 35.77 -7.03 28.37
N PHE A 30 36.20 -8.27 28.11
CA PHE A 30 36.69 -9.17 29.16
C PHE A 30 37.94 -8.59 29.85
N LYS A 31 38.86 -8.00 29.08
CA LYS A 31 40.08 -7.38 29.61
C LYS A 31 39.80 -6.12 30.44
N VAL A 32 38.71 -5.42 30.16
CA VAL A 32 38.24 -4.26 30.95
C VAL A 32 37.57 -4.70 32.26
N PHE A 33 36.91 -5.86 32.28
CA PHE A 33 36.13 -6.33 33.43
C PHE A 33 36.82 -7.38 34.31
N SER A 34 37.91 -8.01 33.88
CA SER A 34 38.61 -9.02 34.68
C SER A 34 39.36 -8.37 35.86
N PRO A 35 38.93 -8.57 37.12
CA PRO A 35 39.55 -7.95 38.28
C PRO A 35 40.59 -8.90 38.85
N SER A 36 41.82 -8.81 38.36
CA SER A 36 42.95 -9.49 38.99
C SER A 36 44.22 -8.67 38.84
N GLY A 37 44.56 -7.98 39.94
CA GLY A 37 45.95 -7.81 40.39
C GLY A 37 46.89 -7.04 39.49
N GLY A 38 46.79 -5.71 39.52
CA GLY A 38 47.98 -4.86 39.58
C GLY A 38 48.93 -4.85 38.39
N ASP A 39 48.46 -5.01 37.16
CA ASP A 39 49.27 -4.74 35.97
C ASP A 39 48.41 -4.01 34.93
N SER A 40 48.20 -2.72 35.21
CA SER A 40 47.40 -1.84 34.36
C SER A 40 47.96 -1.79 32.94
N LEU A 41 47.06 -1.79 31.95
CA LEU A 41 47.36 -1.64 30.52
C LEU A 41 48.22 -0.40 30.20
N THR A 42 48.33 0.55 31.13
CA THR A 42 49.21 1.72 31.06
C THR A 42 50.69 1.38 31.23
N ASP A 43 51.10 0.42 32.06
CA ASP A 43 52.55 0.16 32.29
C ASP A 43 53.20 -0.62 31.13
N LYS A 44 52.50 -1.55 30.49
CA LYS A 44 53.04 -2.28 29.31
C LYS A 44 53.03 -1.46 28.02
N PHE A 45 52.24 -0.39 27.94
CA PHE A 45 52.20 0.48 26.76
C PHE A 45 52.97 1.80 26.91
N LEU A 46 53.26 2.26 28.14
CA LEU A 46 53.93 3.56 28.37
C LEU A 46 55.18 3.51 29.27
N GLY A 47 55.59 2.34 29.79
CA GLY A 47 56.78 2.22 30.65
C GLY A 47 57.64 1.00 30.29
N GLY A 48 58.40 1.08 29.19
CA GLY A 48 59.24 -0.02 28.73
C GLY A 48 60.41 -0.33 29.67
N SER A 49 60.20 -1.15 30.71
CA SER A 49 61.30 -1.72 31.49
C SER A 49 62.03 -2.77 30.64
N ILE A 50 63.27 -2.49 30.27
CA ILE A 50 64.11 -3.45 29.53
C ILE A 50 64.49 -4.56 30.50
N THR A 51 64.03 -5.78 30.21
CA THR A 51 64.41 -6.97 30.99
C THR A 51 65.69 -7.56 30.41
N LYS A 52 66.74 -7.70 31.22
CA LYS A 52 67.99 -8.38 30.85
C LYS A 52 68.21 -9.59 31.75
N GLU A 53 68.43 -10.76 31.13
CA GLU A 53 68.87 -11.95 31.84
C GLU A 53 70.39 -11.86 32.04
N ILE A 54 70.84 -11.94 33.29
CA ILE A 54 72.27 -11.88 33.63
C ILE A 54 72.66 -13.07 34.50
N SER A 55 73.94 -13.41 34.51
CA SER A 55 74.45 -14.45 35.39
C SER A 55 74.46 -13.98 36.86
N TYR A 56 74.41 -14.93 37.80
CA TYR A 56 74.40 -14.61 39.22
C TYR A 56 75.67 -13.88 39.69
N ASN A 57 76.81 -14.13 39.04
CA ASN A 57 78.06 -13.43 39.33
C ASN A 57 78.02 -11.97 38.89
N GLU A 58 77.48 -11.69 37.71
CA GLU A 58 77.28 -10.32 37.23
C GLU A 58 76.31 -9.55 38.12
N LEU A 59 75.28 -10.21 38.65
CA LEU A 59 74.38 -9.58 39.62
C LEU A 59 75.14 -9.11 40.87
N LYS A 60 76.02 -9.95 41.44
CA LYS A 60 76.84 -9.57 42.59
C LYS A 60 77.79 -8.41 42.28
N GLU A 61 78.34 -8.38 41.08
CA GLU A 61 79.22 -7.30 40.63
C GLU A 61 78.45 -5.97 40.49
N LEU A 62 77.22 -6.01 40.00
CA LEU A 62 76.35 -4.83 39.90
C LEU A 62 75.90 -4.34 41.29
N ILE A 63 75.67 -5.26 42.24
CA ILE A 63 75.36 -4.92 43.63
C ILE A 63 76.58 -4.26 44.31
N SER A 64 77.79 -4.79 44.08
CA SER A 64 79.00 -4.25 44.70
C SER A 64 79.35 -2.85 44.19
N LYS A 65 79.08 -2.58 42.90
CA LYS A 65 79.19 -1.26 42.25
C LYS A 65 78.11 -0.26 42.66
N GLY A 66 77.05 -0.70 43.35
CA GLY A 66 75.98 0.17 43.85
C GLY A 66 74.95 0.61 42.79
N GLU A 67 74.86 -0.12 41.69
CA GLU A 67 73.96 0.21 40.56
C GLU A 67 72.54 -0.36 40.72
N ILE A 68 72.27 -1.08 41.82
CA ILE A 68 71.00 -1.75 42.10
C ILE A 68 70.30 -1.12 43.30
N GLY A 69 69.03 -0.77 43.12
CA GLY A 69 68.19 -0.12 44.13
C GLY A 69 67.33 -1.04 44.97
N SER A 70 66.82 -2.12 44.38
CA SER A 70 66.03 -3.09 45.13
C SER A 70 66.15 -4.48 44.52
N VAL A 71 66.09 -5.50 45.38
CA VAL A 71 66.23 -6.90 44.98
C VAL A 71 65.03 -7.71 45.49
N SER A 72 64.27 -8.30 44.58
CA SER A 72 63.16 -9.19 44.89
C SER A 72 63.58 -10.64 44.69
N ILE A 73 63.54 -11.45 45.75
CA ILE A 73 64.00 -12.84 45.75
C ILE A 73 62.79 -13.77 45.65
N GLY A 74 62.69 -14.51 44.55
CA GLY A 74 61.66 -15.51 44.30
C GLY A 74 62.07 -16.91 44.76
N GLN A 75 61.26 -17.90 44.39
CA GLN A 75 61.54 -19.30 44.67
C GLN A 75 62.59 -19.86 43.70
N THR A 76 62.53 -19.48 42.42
CA THR A 76 63.42 -20.00 41.37
C THR A 76 64.32 -18.93 40.76
N TYR A 77 63.90 -17.66 40.76
CA TYR A 77 64.71 -16.56 40.21
C TYR A 77 64.70 -15.32 41.11
N ILE A 78 65.72 -14.48 40.93
CA ILE A 78 65.91 -13.20 41.60
C ILE A 78 65.74 -12.09 40.57
N LYS A 79 65.00 -11.06 40.95
CA LYS A 79 64.79 -9.83 40.19
C LYS A 79 65.50 -8.67 40.88
N ALA A 80 66.29 -7.90 40.15
CA ALA A 80 66.96 -6.72 40.68
C ALA A 80 66.68 -5.51 39.79
N TYR A 81 66.38 -4.38 40.43
CA TYR A 81 66.05 -3.13 39.75
C TYR A 81 67.23 -2.17 39.82
N SER A 82 67.60 -1.55 38.69
CA SER A 82 68.68 -0.55 38.69
C SER A 82 68.29 0.75 39.42
N ILE A 83 69.28 1.38 40.06
CA ILE A 83 69.16 2.73 40.62
C ILE A 83 69.34 3.76 39.49
N ASN A 84 68.45 4.76 39.44
CA ASN A 84 68.60 5.96 38.61
C ASN A 84 68.81 5.74 37.09
N THR A 85 68.08 4.80 36.47
CA THR A 85 67.96 4.71 35.00
C THR A 85 66.48 4.81 34.59
N SER A 86 66.17 5.69 33.63
CA SER A 86 64.85 5.78 32.98
C SER A 86 65.02 5.46 31.48
N PRO A 87 64.50 4.33 30.97
CA PRO A 87 63.65 3.36 31.66
C PRO A 87 64.41 2.48 32.68
N ARG A 88 63.73 2.07 33.76
CA ARG A 88 64.30 1.17 34.77
C ARG A 88 64.63 -0.18 34.15
N ILE A 89 65.87 -0.65 34.34
CA ILE A 89 66.31 -1.95 33.83
C ILE A 89 65.98 -3.02 34.88
N LEU A 90 65.28 -4.07 34.46
CA LEU A 90 64.99 -5.24 35.29
C LEU A 90 66.01 -6.34 34.97
N TYR A 91 66.89 -6.63 35.92
CA TYR A 91 67.79 -7.77 35.82
C TYR A 91 67.14 -9.01 36.41
N THR A 92 67.12 -10.11 35.65
CA THR A 92 66.62 -11.40 36.14
C THR A 92 67.75 -12.41 36.12
N THR A 93 67.93 -13.13 37.22
CA THR A 93 68.90 -14.23 37.31
C THR A 93 68.32 -15.42 38.06
N LYS A 94 68.79 -16.63 37.77
CA LYS A 94 68.35 -17.82 38.52
C LYS A 94 68.95 -17.80 39.93
N LYS A 95 68.16 -18.18 40.92
CA LYS A 95 68.60 -18.21 42.32
C LYS A 95 69.64 -19.31 42.51
N VAL A 96 70.83 -18.93 42.98
CA VAL A 96 71.88 -19.86 43.41
C VAL A 96 71.91 -19.86 44.94
N ALA A 97 72.02 -21.04 45.56
CA ALA A 97 72.05 -21.18 47.01
C ALA A 97 73.39 -20.64 47.56
N ASP A 98 73.38 -19.39 47.98
CA ASP A 98 74.56 -18.68 48.44
C ASP A 98 74.23 -17.89 49.72
N LEU A 99 74.90 -18.27 50.81
CA LEU A 99 74.69 -17.73 52.15
C LEU A 99 75.27 -16.32 52.33
N GLY A 100 76.08 -15.84 51.37
CA GLY A 100 76.73 -14.52 51.43
C GLY A 100 75.96 -13.37 50.77
N LEU A 101 74.82 -13.62 50.12
CA LEU A 101 74.08 -12.58 49.37
C LEU A 101 73.35 -11.59 50.26
N VAL A 102 72.64 -12.08 51.29
CA VAL A 102 71.87 -11.22 52.21
C VAL A 102 72.78 -10.30 53.03
N PRO A 103 73.90 -10.78 53.62
CA PRO A 103 74.87 -9.90 54.30
C PRO A 103 75.43 -8.80 53.40
N LEU A 104 75.65 -9.08 52.12
CA LEU A 104 76.18 -8.12 51.15
C LEU A 104 75.14 -7.06 50.74
N LEU A 105 73.86 -7.41 50.75
CA LEU A 105 72.74 -6.46 50.55
C LEU A 105 72.54 -5.57 51.78
N ASP A 106 72.69 -6.12 52.98
CA ASP A 106 72.61 -5.38 54.24
C ASP A 106 73.79 -4.39 54.39
N GLU A 107 75.02 -4.79 54.04
CA GLU A 107 76.22 -3.92 54.06
C GLU A 107 76.05 -2.69 53.15
N LYS A 108 75.42 -2.88 51.99
CA LYS A 108 75.16 -1.82 51.00
C LYS A 108 73.83 -1.08 51.20
N LYS A 109 73.04 -1.45 52.21
CA LYS A 109 71.70 -0.88 52.54
C LYS A 109 70.71 -0.92 51.38
N ILE A 110 70.64 -2.04 50.66
CA ILE A 110 69.70 -2.24 49.54
C ILE A 110 68.44 -2.95 50.06
N GLU A 111 67.25 -2.42 49.76
CA GLU A 111 65.98 -3.04 50.15
C GLU A 111 65.76 -4.35 49.38
N TYR A 112 65.40 -5.42 50.09
CA TYR A 112 65.03 -6.68 49.48
C TYR A 112 63.69 -7.24 50.00
N SER A 113 62.95 -7.90 49.12
CA SER A 113 61.61 -8.46 49.41
C SER A 113 61.39 -9.82 48.74
N GLY A 114 60.48 -10.63 49.28
CA GLY A 114 60.05 -11.89 48.66
C GLY A 114 58.83 -11.68 47.75
N PHE A 115 58.78 -12.36 46.60
CA PHE A 115 57.57 -12.40 45.75
C PHE A 115 57.15 -13.85 45.45
N SER A 116 55.85 -14.08 45.28
CA SER A 116 55.30 -15.38 44.90
C SER A 116 55.29 -15.54 43.38
N GLU A 117 55.85 -16.63 42.88
CA GLU A 117 55.74 -17.00 41.47
C GLU A 117 54.34 -17.58 41.20
N GLY A 118 53.70 -17.15 40.11
CA GLY A 118 52.40 -17.66 39.67
C GLY A 118 52.51 -19.11 39.17
N SER A 119 51.47 -19.91 39.42
CA SER A 119 51.40 -21.29 38.92
C SER A 119 51.01 -21.28 37.43
N PHE A 120 51.86 -21.83 36.56
CA PHE A 120 51.64 -21.93 35.11
C PHE A 120 50.27 -22.52 34.74
N LEU A 121 49.77 -23.47 35.53
CA LEU A 121 48.44 -24.07 35.33
C LEU A 121 47.31 -23.07 35.58
N GLY A 122 47.46 -22.17 36.57
CA GLY A 122 46.48 -21.13 36.85
C GLY A 122 46.40 -20.09 35.74
N ASP A 123 47.55 -19.72 35.17
CA ASP A 123 47.62 -18.77 34.06
C ASP A 123 47.03 -19.34 32.77
N LEU A 124 47.25 -20.65 32.50
CA LEU A 124 46.68 -21.32 31.33
C LEU A 124 45.15 -21.40 31.39
N VAL A 125 44.60 -21.71 32.56
CA VAL A 125 43.14 -21.78 32.77
C VAL A 125 42.52 -20.38 32.64
N ASN A 126 43.13 -19.36 33.23
CA ASN A 126 42.67 -17.98 33.09
C ASN A 126 42.74 -17.46 31.65
N MET A 127 43.69 -17.95 30.83
CA MET A 127 43.80 -17.58 29.41
C MET A 127 42.74 -18.26 28.53
N LEU A 128 42.41 -19.53 28.80
CA LEU A 128 41.53 -20.33 27.94
C LEU A 128 40.04 -20.24 28.30
N LEU A 129 39.71 -20.06 29.59
CA LEU A 129 38.32 -19.96 30.07
C LEU A 129 37.48 -18.90 29.32
N PRO A 130 37.99 -17.68 29.04
CA PRO A 130 37.20 -16.64 28.37
C PRO A 130 36.90 -16.99 26.90
N ILE A 131 37.84 -17.64 26.22
CA ILE A 131 37.70 -18.09 24.83
C ILE A 131 36.59 -19.13 24.74
N PHE A 132 36.56 -20.07 25.68
CA PHE A 132 35.51 -21.10 25.77
C PHE A 132 34.13 -20.50 26.06
N ILE A 133 34.03 -19.51 26.96
CA ILE A 133 32.76 -18.84 27.27
C ILE A 133 32.22 -18.10 26.04
N ILE A 134 33.06 -17.38 25.31
CA ILE A 134 32.66 -16.65 24.10
C ILE A 134 32.20 -17.63 23.00
N LEU A 135 32.91 -18.74 22.80
CA LEU A 135 32.52 -19.79 21.85
C LEU A 135 31.17 -20.41 22.21
N ALA A 136 30.94 -20.71 23.48
CA ALA A 136 29.67 -21.25 23.96
C ALA A 136 28.52 -20.25 23.78
N LEU A 137 28.75 -18.97 24.07
CA LEU A 137 27.75 -17.91 23.93
C LEU A 137 27.40 -17.65 22.46
N TRP A 138 28.39 -17.74 21.56
CA TRP A 138 28.19 -17.63 20.12
C TRP A 138 27.38 -18.81 19.55
N MET A 139 27.70 -20.04 19.95
CA MET A 139 26.91 -21.22 19.56
C MET A 139 25.47 -21.13 20.09
N PHE A 140 25.27 -20.62 21.31
CA PHE A 140 23.95 -20.41 21.87
C PHE A 140 23.14 -19.33 21.14
N LEU A 141 23.77 -18.18 20.81
CA LEU A 141 23.13 -17.08 20.07
C LEU A 141 22.74 -17.48 18.65
N THR A 142 23.65 -18.14 17.92
CA THR A 142 23.38 -18.62 16.56
C THR A 142 22.27 -19.67 16.54
N ALA A 143 22.27 -20.62 17.49
CA ALA A 143 21.20 -21.61 17.63
C ALA A 143 19.82 -20.97 17.93
N ARG A 144 19.78 -19.86 18.66
CA ARG A 144 18.54 -19.13 18.98
C ARG A 144 18.07 -18.22 17.84
N MET A 145 19.00 -17.54 17.15
CA MET A 145 18.70 -16.75 15.96
C MET A 145 18.18 -17.62 14.81
N GLN A 146 18.74 -18.82 14.62
CA GLN A 146 18.29 -19.76 13.58
C GLN A 146 16.89 -20.33 13.85
N LYS A 147 16.43 -20.36 15.11
CA LYS A 147 15.04 -20.72 15.48
C LYS A 147 14.07 -19.55 15.39
N SER A 148 14.55 -18.30 15.53
CA SER A 148 13.72 -17.10 15.49
C SER A 148 13.58 -16.48 14.09
N MET A 149 14.53 -16.72 13.18
CA MET A 149 14.41 -16.47 11.74
C MET A 149 14.47 -17.81 11.03
N GLY A 150 13.30 -18.35 10.68
CA GLY A 150 13.20 -19.70 10.12
C GLY A 150 13.96 -19.87 8.80
N GLY A 151 15.09 -20.56 8.87
CA GLY A 151 15.87 -21.02 7.70
C GLY A 151 17.21 -20.31 7.58
N GLY A 152 18.29 -21.08 7.45
CA GLY A 152 19.66 -20.59 7.45
C GLY A 152 19.95 -19.53 6.38
N ILE A 153 21.04 -18.79 6.62
CA ILE A 153 21.60 -17.67 5.85
C ILE A 153 21.87 -17.98 4.36
N PHE A 154 21.69 -19.23 3.91
CA PHE A 154 21.77 -19.65 2.51
C PHE A 154 20.42 -19.71 1.76
N GLY A 155 19.31 -19.29 2.40
CA GLY A 155 17.95 -19.39 1.82
C GLY A 155 17.43 -18.15 1.07
N MET A 156 18.24 -17.11 0.87
CA MET A 156 17.81 -15.80 0.34
C MET A 156 17.56 -15.76 -1.18
N GLY A 157 17.12 -16.87 -1.78
CA GLY A 157 16.90 -16.95 -3.23
C GLY A 157 15.86 -17.97 -3.69
N ASN A 158 15.27 -18.78 -2.80
CA ASN A 158 14.25 -19.74 -3.21
C ASN A 158 12.86 -19.16 -2.97
N ALA A 159 12.08 -18.96 -4.05
CA ALA A 159 10.66 -18.64 -3.95
C ALA A 159 9.81 -19.74 -3.25
N LYS A 160 10.44 -20.88 -2.86
CA LYS A 160 9.82 -22.05 -2.21
C LYS A 160 8.99 -21.78 -0.95
N LYS A 161 9.07 -20.59 -0.34
CA LYS A 161 8.30 -20.26 0.87
C LYS A 161 7.19 -19.24 0.65
N LEU A 162 7.08 -18.66 -0.55
CA LEU A 162 6.11 -17.59 -0.87
C LEU A 162 5.02 -18.05 -1.83
N VAL A 163 5.24 -19.13 -2.59
CA VAL A 163 4.27 -19.63 -3.58
C VAL A 163 3.81 -21.01 -3.13
N ASN A 164 2.68 -21.06 -2.41
CA ASN A 164 1.99 -22.33 -2.15
C ASN A 164 0.95 -22.53 -3.25
N ALA A 165 0.97 -23.70 -3.89
CA ALA A 165 -0.09 -24.11 -4.78
C ALA A 165 -1.37 -24.30 -3.95
N GLU A 166 -2.36 -23.44 -4.16
CA GLU A 166 -3.69 -23.61 -3.56
C GLU A 166 -4.61 -24.27 -4.58
N LYS A 167 -5.48 -25.17 -4.13
CA LYS A 167 -6.64 -25.60 -4.92
C LYS A 167 -7.85 -24.82 -4.38
N PRO A 168 -8.25 -23.72 -5.04
CA PRO A 168 -9.36 -22.92 -4.55
C PRO A 168 -10.67 -23.73 -4.64
N ASN A 169 -11.49 -23.64 -3.59
CA ASN A 169 -12.83 -24.24 -3.57
C ASN A 169 -13.91 -23.31 -4.16
N VAL A 170 -13.53 -22.10 -4.58
CA VAL A 170 -14.44 -21.09 -5.13
C VAL A 170 -14.86 -21.50 -6.54
N ARG A 171 -16.16 -21.45 -6.82
CA ARG A 171 -16.74 -21.76 -8.15
C ARG A 171 -17.40 -20.52 -8.77
N PHE A 172 -17.85 -20.64 -10.02
CA PHE A 172 -18.62 -19.56 -10.66
C PHE A 172 -19.93 -19.25 -9.94
N ASP A 173 -20.52 -20.20 -9.21
CA ASP A 173 -21.73 -19.99 -8.41
C ASP A 173 -21.51 -19.06 -7.20
N ASP A 174 -20.27 -18.94 -6.74
CA ASP A 174 -19.89 -18.04 -5.64
C ASP A 174 -19.62 -16.61 -6.12
N MET A 175 -19.49 -16.42 -7.43
CA MET A 175 -19.33 -15.11 -8.06
C MET A 175 -20.67 -14.72 -8.69
N ALA A 176 -21.25 -13.60 -8.27
CA ALA A 176 -22.45 -13.05 -8.88
C ALA A 176 -22.13 -11.91 -9.86
N GLY A 177 -23.01 -11.66 -10.83
CA GLY A 177 -22.81 -10.63 -11.87
C GLY A 177 -21.73 -10.96 -12.90
N ASN A 178 -21.46 -9.98 -13.77
CA ASN A 178 -20.44 -10.01 -14.84
C ASN A 178 -20.54 -11.28 -15.72
N ALA A 179 -21.72 -11.53 -16.28
CA ALA A 179 -22.00 -12.72 -17.08
C ALA A 179 -21.10 -12.82 -18.32
N GLU A 180 -20.82 -11.68 -18.96
CA GLU A 180 -19.97 -11.59 -20.15
C GLU A 180 -18.53 -11.99 -19.82
N ALA A 181 -18.00 -11.49 -18.70
CA ALA A 181 -16.65 -11.85 -18.25
C ALA A 181 -16.55 -13.34 -17.89
N LYS A 182 -17.62 -13.93 -17.33
CA LYS A 182 -17.69 -15.37 -17.04
C LYS A 182 -17.70 -16.19 -18.33
N GLU A 183 -18.51 -15.80 -19.32
CA GLU A 183 -18.61 -16.51 -20.60
C GLU A 183 -17.25 -16.58 -21.32
N GLU A 184 -16.51 -15.47 -21.35
CA GLU A 184 -15.15 -15.42 -21.94
C GLU A 184 -14.16 -16.35 -21.21
N VAL A 185 -14.25 -16.48 -19.88
CA VAL A 185 -13.34 -17.36 -19.13
C VAL A 185 -13.82 -18.82 -19.06
N VAL A 186 -15.08 -19.12 -19.39
CA VAL A 186 -15.59 -20.50 -19.50
C VAL A 186 -14.83 -21.25 -20.59
N GLU A 187 -14.47 -20.58 -21.69
CA GLU A 187 -13.62 -21.17 -22.74
C GLU A 187 -12.29 -21.66 -22.16
N ILE A 188 -11.67 -20.87 -21.28
CA ILE A 188 -10.39 -21.19 -20.60
C ILE A 188 -10.54 -22.40 -19.69
N VAL A 189 -11.66 -22.50 -18.96
CA VAL A 189 -11.97 -23.66 -18.12
C VAL A 189 -12.10 -24.92 -18.98
N ASP A 190 -12.80 -24.84 -20.11
CA ASP A 190 -13.03 -25.96 -21.02
C ASP A 190 -11.71 -26.45 -21.64
N PHE A 191 -10.80 -25.54 -22.00
CA PHE A 191 -9.44 -25.87 -22.43
C PHE A 191 -8.64 -26.63 -21.37
N LEU A 192 -8.73 -26.21 -20.10
CA LEU A 192 -8.02 -26.85 -19.00
C LEU A 192 -8.60 -28.23 -18.66
N LYS A 193 -9.92 -28.42 -18.80
CA LYS A 193 -10.60 -29.71 -18.57
C LYS A 193 -10.38 -30.70 -19.72
N TYR A 194 -10.39 -30.24 -20.97
CA TYR A 194 -10.34 -31.10 -22.16
C TYR A 194 -9.31 -30.64 -23.21
N PRO A 195 -8.01 -30.57 -22.86
CA PRO A 195 -6.97 -30.04 -23.77
C PRO A 195 -6.83 -30.84 -25.07
N GLU A 196 -7.03 -32.17 -25.02
CA GLU A 196 -6.91 -33.05 -26.19
C GLU A 196 -7.92 -32.72 -27.30
N ARG A 197 -9.14 -32.31 -26.92
CA ARG A 197 -10.21 -31.97 -27.86
C ARG A 197 -9.83 -30.80 -28.75
N TYR A 198 -9.16 -29.80 -28.16
CA TYR A 198 -8.71 -28.60 -28.88
C TYR A 198 -7.41 -28.84 -29.65
N ALA A 199 -6.49 -29.64 -29.08
CA ALA A 199 -5.27 -30.04 -29.75
C ALA A 199 -5.55 -30.83 -31.04
N ALA A 200 -6.57 -31.71 -31.04
CA ALA A 200 -6.97 -32.51 -32.21
C ALA A 200 -7.45 -31.65 -33.41
N VAL A 201 -8.03 -30.49 -33.14
CA VAL A 201 -8.51 -29.53 -34.16
C VAL A 201 -7.41 -28.54 -34.56
N GLY A 202 -6.25 -28.57 -33.90
CA GLY A 202 -5.14 -27.64 -34.14
C GLY A 202 -5.36 -26.25 -33.53
N ALA A 203 -6.29 -26.11 -32.60
CA ALA A 203 -6.51 -24.85 -31.89
C ALA A 203 -5.32 -24.58 -30.95
N LYS A 204 -4.81 -23.34 -30.99
CA LYS A 204 -3.75 -22.90 -30.07
C LYS A 204 -4.39 -22.39 -28.79
N ILE A 205 -3.94 -22.92 -27.67
CA ILE A 205 -4.39 -22.49 -26.34
C ILE A 205 -3.86 -21.05 -26.09
N PRO A 206 -4.72 -20.11 -25.64
CA PRO A 206 -4.27 -18.79 -25.24
C PRO A 206 -3.29 -18.93 -24.07
N ARG A 207 -2.15 -18.26 -24.18
CA ARG A 207 -1.06 -18.41 -23.19
C ARG A 207 -1.30 -17.51 -21.98
N GLY A 208 -1.98 -16.39 -22.18
CA GLY A 208 -2.27 -15.46 -21.12
C GLY A 208 -3.55 -14.67 -21.33
N VAL A 209 -4.27 -14.47 -20.24
CA VAL A 209 -5.51 -13.68 -20.21
C VAL A 209 -5.31 -12.52 -19.25
N LEU A 210 -5.56 -11.30 -19.74
CA LEU A 210 -5.51 -10.09 -18.93
C LEU A 210 -6.94 -9.70 -18.51
N LEU A 211 -7.21 -9.75 -17.21
CA LEU A 211 -8.42 -9.25 -16.58
C LEU A 211 -8.26 -7.74 -16.34
N VAL A 212 -9.11 -6.96 -17.02
CA VAL A 212 -9.05 -5.49 -16.99
C VAL A 212 -10.30 -4.95 -16.36
N GLY A 213 -10.19 -4.02 -15.42
CA GLY A 213 -11.36 -3.29 -14.94
C GLY A 213 -11.11 -2.54 -13.64
N PRO A 214 -12.06 -1.74 -13.14
CA PRO A 214 -11.92 -0.98 -11.90
C PRO A 214 -11.58 -1.85 -10.68
N PRO A 215 -10.97 -1.28 -9.62
CA PRO A 215 -10.72 -2.03 -8.39
C PRO A 215 -12.04 -2.52 -7.78
N GLY A 216 -12.00 -3.68 -7.12
CA GLY A 216 -13.18 -4.22 -6.42
C GLY A 216 -14.24 -4.91 -7.29
N THR A 217 -14.03 -5.07 -8.60
CA THR A 217 -14.97 -5.77 -9.50
C THR A 217 -14.85 -7.30 -9.49
N GLY A 218 -14.02 -7.86 -8.60
CA GLY A 218 -13.89 -9.31 -8.44
C GLY A 218 -12.92 -10.00 -9.39
N LYS A 219 -11.95 -9.30 -10.00
CA LYS A 219 -10.92 -9.89 -10.87
C LYS A 219 -10.18 -11.08 -10.24
N THR A 220 -9.71 -10.91 -8.99
CA THR A 220 -9.04 -11.98 -8.23
C THR A 220 -9.99 -13.13 -7.89
N LEU A 221 -11.27 -12.83 -7.66
CA LEU A 221 -12.31 -13.84 -7.41
C LEU A 221 -12.60 -14.65 -8.68
N LEU A 222 -12.72 -13.99 -9.84
CA LEU A 222 -12.91 -14.62 -11.14
C LEU A 222 -11.75 -15.56 -11.46
N ALA A 223 -10.51 -15.13 -11.25
CA ALA A 223 -9.33 -15.97 -11.46
C ALA A 223 -9.33 -17.23 -10.58
N LYS A 224 -9.74 -17.09 -9.30
CA LYS A 224 -9.89 -18.23 -8.38
C LYS A 224 -11.04 -19.15 -8.79
N ALA A 225 -12.16 -18.59 -9.27
CA ALA A 225 -13.32 -19.35 -9.74
C ALA A 225 -12.99 -20.18 -11.00
N VAL A 226 -12.21 -19.62 -11.94
CA VAL A 226 -11.70 -20.35 -13.12
C VAL A 226 -10.87 -21.56 -12.68
N ALA A 227 -9.96 -21.38 -11.72
CA ALA A 227 -9.13 -22.47 -11.21
C ALA A 227 -9.93 -23.54 -10.46
N GLY A 228 -10.89 -23.12 -9.63
CA GLY A 228 -11.77 -24.03 -8.88
C GLY A 228 -12.72 -24.80 -9.79
N GLU A 229 -13.23 -24.16 -10.84
CA GLU A 229 -14.09 -24.80 -11.82
C GLU A 229 -13.33 -25.80 -12.69
N ALA A 230 -12.09 -25.48 -13.09
CA ALA A 230 -11.19 -26.40 -13.79
C ALA A 230 -10.56 -27.45 -12.87
N ASN A 231 -10.65 -27.30 -11.54
CA ASN A 231 -10.04 -28.17 -10.53
C ASN A 231 -8.51 -28.34 -10.70
N VAL A 232 -7.83 -27.24 -11.05
CA VAL A 232 -6.37 -27.19 -11.26
C VAL A 232 -5.66 -26.41 -10.16
N PRO A 233 -4.36 -26.67 -9.91
CA PRO A 233 -3.56 -25.86 -8.99
C PRO A 233 -3.53 -24.38 -9.39
N PHE A 234 -3.64 -23.49 -8.40
CA PHE A 234 -3.63 -22.04 -8.55
C PHE A 234 -2.41 -21.44 -7.85
N PHE A 235 -1.53 -20.82 -8.62
CA PHE A 235 -0.34 -20.12 -8.13
C PHE A 235 -0.57 -18.61 -8.18
N SER A 236 -0.75 -17.97 -7.03
CA SER A 236 -1.04 -16.53 -6.96
C SER A 236 0.17 -15.73 -6.49
N MET A 237 0.47 -14.61 -7.14
CA MET A 237 1.45 -13.64 -6.67
C MET A 237 1.06 -12.21 -7.05
N SER A 238 1.38 -11.22 -6.21
CA SER A 238 1.18 -9.80 -6.58
C SER A 238 2.37 -9.30 -7.40
N GLY A 239 2.09 -8.47 -8.41
CA GLY A 239 3.04 -7.74 -9.23
C GLY A 239 4.05 -6.95 -8.39
N SER A 240 3.60 -6.40 -7.26
CA SER A 240 4.46 -5.68 -6.31
C SER A 240 5.51 -6.58 -5.65
N SER A 241 5.23 -7.88 -5.48
CA SER A 241 6.14 -8.85 -4.85
C SER A 241 7.36 -9.17 -5.70
N PHE A 242 7.35 -8.76 -6.96
CA PHE A 242 8.50 -8.89 -7.86
C PHE A 242 9.48 -7.73 -7.76
N ILE A 243 9.09 -6.61 -7.14
CA ILE A 243 9.90 -5.39 -7.05
C ILE A 243 10.66 -5.42 -5.72
N GLU A 244 11.98 -5.55 -5.78
CA GLU A 244 12.84 -5.51 -4.59
C GLU A 244 14.06 -4.59 -4.75
N MET A 245 14.67 -4.22 -3.61
CA MET A 245 15.88 -3.39 -3.60
C MET A 245 17.10 -4.07 -4.23
N PHE A 246 17.04 -5.38 -4.47
CA PHE A 246 18.15 -6.17 -5.01
C PHE A 246 17.89 -6.56 -6.46
N VAL A 247 18.78 -6.10 -7.34
CA VAL A 247 18.74 -6.40 -8.78
C VAL A 247 18.76 -7.91 -9.02
N GLY A 248 17.85 -8.40 -9.86
CA GLY A 248 17.79 -9.79 -10.31
C GLY A 248 16.98 -10.74 -9.42
N LEU A 249 16.56 -10.34 -8.21
CA LEU A 249 15.68 -11.18 -7.38
C LEU A 249 14.28 -11.33 -7.99
N GLY A 250 13.71 -10.25 -8.53
CA GLY A 250 12.42 -10.28 -9.24
C GLY A 250 12.42 -11.27 -10.39
N ALA A 251 13.42 -11.19 -11.27
CA ALA A 251 13.58 -12.14 -12.39
C ALA A 251 13.76 -13.59 -11.93
N SER A 252 14.49 -13.85 -10.84
CA SER A 252 14.61 -15.22 -10.29
C SER A 252 13.27 -15.75 -9.79
N ARG A 253 12.45 -14.91 -9.13
CA ARG A 253 11.11 -15.30 -8.65
C ARG A 253 10.16 -15.63 -9.80
N VAL A 254 10.25 -14.88 -10.90
CA VAL A 254 9.52 -15.21 -12.13
C VAL A 254 9.89 -16.63 -12.56
N ARG A 255 11.18 -16.92 -12.78
CA ARG A 255 11.61 -18.27 -13.18
C ARG A 255 11.11 -19.37 -12.24
N ASP A 256 11.31 -19.18 -10.93
CA ASP A 256 10.88 -20.16 -9.93
C ASP A 256 9.36 -20.40 -9.97
N LEU A 257 8.55 -19.35 -10.10
CA LEU A 257 7.09 -19.43 -10.22
C LEU A 257 6.69 -20.27 -11.44
N PHE A 258 7.30 -19.99 -12.59
CA PHE A 258 7.04 -20.70 -13.84
C PHE A 258 7.52 -22.16 -13.77
N GLU A 259 8.66 -22.45 -13.14
CA GLU A 259 9.13 -23.82 -12.92
C GLU A 259 8.22 -24.64 -11.99
N MET A 260 7.67 -24.02 -10.94
CA MET A 260 6.71 -24.69 -10.04
C MET A 260 5.40 -24.99 -10.74
N ALA A 261 4.85 -24.03 -11.49
CA ALA A 261 3.63 -24.24 -12.27
C ALA A 261 3.79 -25.34 -13.33
N LYS A 262 4.95 -25.42 -13.99
CA LYS A 262 5.26 -26.49 -14.96
C LYS A 262 5.24 -27.89 -14.33
N LYS A 263 5.67 -28.03 -13.06
CA LYS A 263 5.68 -29.33 -12.36
C LYS A 263 4.29 -29.84 -12.02
N ASP A 264 3.37 -28.93 -11.72
CA ASP A 264 1.99 -29.24 -11.31
C ASP A 264 0.98 -29.00 -12.45
N ALA A 265 1.44 -28.98 -13.70
CA ALA A 265 0.59 -28.75 -14.87
C ALA A 265 -0.39 -29.93 -15.10
N PRO A 266 -1.65 -29.68 -15.51
CA PRO A 266 -2.24 -28.39 -15.87
C PRO A 266 -2.46 -27.47 -14.66
N SER A 267 -2.09 -26.20 -14.78
CA SER A 267 -2.14 -25.24 -13.66
C SER A 267 -2.37 -23.80 -14.14
N ILE A 268 -2.80 -22.93 -13.23
CA ILE A 268 -2.99 -21.49 -13.48
C ILE A 268 -1.98 -20.68 -12.66
N ILE A 269 -1.31 -19.73 -13.31
CA ILE A 269 -0.53 -18.68 -12.65
C ILE A 269 -1.39 -17.40 -12.65
N PHE A 270 -1.62 -16.81 -11.49
CA PHE A 270 -2.31 -15.52 -11.35
C PHE A 270 -1.35 -14.43 -10.86
N ILE A 271 -1.23 -13.35 -11.64
CA ILE A 271 -0.44 -12.16 -11.29
C ILE A 271 -1.40 -10.99 -11.07
N ASP A 272 -1.62 -10.61 -9.81
CA ASP A 272 -2.40 -9.42 -9.48
C ASP A 272 -1.56 -8.14 -9.67
N GLU A 273 -2.16 -6.99 -9.94
CA GLU A 273 -1.46 -5.70 -10.11
C GLU A 273 -0.24 -5.78 -11.06
N ILE A 274 -0.42 -6.40 -12.24
CA ILE A 274 0.67 -6.58 -13.20
C ILE A 274 1.29 -5.25 -13.66
N ASP A 275 0.56 -4.14 -13.53
CA ASP A 275 1.05 -2.79 -13.81
C ASP A 275 2.21 -2.33 -12.92
N ALA A 276 2.43 -2.98 -11.77
CA ALA A 276 3.62 -2.75 -10.95
C ALA A 276 4.93 -3.09 -11.70
N ILE A 277 4.94 -4.18 -12.47
CA ILE A 277 6.09 -4.62 -13.28
C ILE A 277 5.95 -4.31 -14.77
N GLY A 278 4.73 -4.11 -15.25
CA GLY A 278 4.40 -3.93 -16.67
C GLY A 278 4.39 -2.49 -17.16
N LYS A 279 4.76 -1.49 -16.35
CA LYS A 279 4.67 -0.08 -16.74
C LYS A 279 5.62 0.28 -17.89
N SER A 280 5.11 0.96 -18.92
CA SER A 280 5.91 1.38 -20.09
C SER A 280 6.98 2.43 -19.73
N ARG A 281 8.12 2.35 -20.43
CA ARG A 281 9.29 3.25 -20.28
C ARG A 281 8.96 4.74 -20.43
N ALA A 282 7.89 5.06 -21.16
CA ALA A 282 7.52 6.43 -21.54
C ALA A 282 6.93 7.27 -20.39
N ALA A 283 6.56 6.65 -19.26
CA ALA A 283 5.80 7.29 -18.18
C ALA A 283 6.65 7.75 -16.96
N GLY A 284 7.91 8.10 -17.18
CA GLY A 284 8.70 8.98 -16.29
C GLY A 284 9.58 8.29 -15.23
N SER A 285 10.90 8.36 -15.42
CA SER A 285 11.92 8.79 -14.44
C SER A 285 13.32 8.43 -14.97
N MET A 286 14.18 9.44 -15.16
CA MET A 286 15.50 9.31 -15.81
C MET A 286 16.62 8.81 -14.86
N VAL A 287 16.30 8.21 -13.70
CA VAL A 287 17.30 7.87 -12.68
C VAL A 287 17.01 6.50 -12.01
N GLY A 288 17.80 5.49 -12.38
CA GLY A 288 18.26 4.37 -11.53
C GLY A 288 17.27 3.31 -11.01
N GLY A 289 15.95 3.51 -11.07
CA GLY A 289 14.95 2.55 -10.57
C GLY A 289 14.32 1.64 -11.62
N ASN A 290 14.60 1.86 -12.91
CA ASN A 290 13.94 1.14 -14.01
C ASN A 290 14.58 -0.22 -14.33
N ASP A 291 15.85 -0.44 -13.99
CA ASP A 291 16.60 -1.61 -14.47
C ASP A 291 16.07 -2.93 -13.89
N GLU A 292 15.65 -2.93 -12.62
CA GLU A 292 15.13 -4.14 -11.95
C GLU A 292 13.72 -4.50 -12.45
N ARG A 293 12.86 -3.50 -12.62
CA ARG A 293 11.54 -3.66 -13.21
C ARG A 293 11.64 -4.19 -14.64
N GLU A 294 12.49 -3.58 -15.46
CA GLU A 294 12.69 -4.00 -16.85
C GLU A 294 13.26 -5.41 -16.95
N GLN A 295 14.23 -5.76 -16.11
CA GLN A 295 14.78 -7.11 -16.08
C GLN A 295 13.72 -8.15 -15.72
N THR A 296 12.87 -7.84 -14.74
CA THR A 296 11.81 -8.74 -14.29
C THR A 296 10.69 -8.86 -15.33
N LEU A 297 10.31 -7.76 -15.98
CA LEU A 297 9.37 -7.75 -17.10
C LEU A 297 9.90 -8.58 -18.27
N ASN A 298 11.15 -8.37 -18.69
CA ASN A 298 11.75 -9.13 -19.78
C ASN A 298 11.84 -10.63 -19.46
N GLN A 299 12.10 -10.97 -18.19
CA GLN A 299 12.06 -12.37 -17.77
C GLN A 299 10.65 -12.96 -17.85
N LEU A 300 9.61 -12.22 -17.45
CA LEU A 300 8.22 -12.65 -17.60
C LEU A 300 7.88 -12.88 -19.07
N LEU A 301 8.25 -11.95 -19.95
CA LEU A 301 8.06 -12.09 -21.39
C LEU A 301 8.80 -13.31 -21.96
N ALA A 302 10.03 -13.56 -21.52
CA ALA A 302 10.81 -14.72 -21.94
C ALA A 302 10.19 -16.05 -21.49
N GLU A 303 9.66 -16.13 -20.27
CA GLU A 303 8.93 -17.32 -19.81
C GLU A 303 7.62 -17.53 -20.58
N MET A 304 6.91 -16.44 -20.89
CA MET A 304 5.66 -16.49 -21.68
C MET A 304 5.90 -16.94 -23.13
N ASP A 305 6.94 -16.41 -23.78
CA ASP A 305 7.32 -16.78 -25.15
C ASP A 305 7.95 -18.18 -25.21
N GLY A 306 8.67 -18.56 -24.15
CA GLY A 306 9.33 -19.86 -23.98
C GLY A 306 8.36 -21.02 -23.70
N PHE A 307 7.09 -20.71 -23.43
CA PHE A 307 6.07 -21.75 -23.49
C PHE A 307 5.92 -22.23 -24.93
N GLY A 308 5.76 -23.53 -25.11
CA GLY A 308 5.38 -24.07 -26.41
C GLY A 308 5.92 -25.47 -26.55
N SER A 309 5.03 -26.38 -26.91
CA SER A 309 5.31 -27.76 -27.37
C SER A 309 5.28 -28.88 -26.33
N GLU A 310 4.69 -28.68 -25.13
CA GLU A 310 4.46 -29.80 -24.21
C GLU A 310 2.99 -30.00 -23.87
N SER A 311 2.65 -31.27 -23.65
CA SER A 311 1.31 -31.83 -23.44
C SER A 311 0.57 -31.33 -22.19
N ALA A 312 1.17 -30.44 -21.40
CA ALA A 312 0.63 -29.97 -20.13
C ALA A 312 0.44 -28.43 -20.14
N PRO A 313 -0.82 -27.93 -20.22
CA PRO A 313 -1.10 -26.50 -20.38
C PRO A 313 -0.90 -25.72 -19.08
N VAL A 314 -0.09 -24.66 -19.13
CA VAL A 314 0.00 -23.63 -18.09
C VAL A 314 -0.58 -22.33 -18.65
N ILE A 315 -1.56 -21.76 -17.96
CA ILE A 315 -2.24 -20.52 -18.38
C ILE A 315 -1.90 -19.40 -17.40
N VAL A 316 -1.50 -18.24 -17.92
CA VAL A 316 -1.18 -17.06 -17.11
C VAL A 316 -2.36 -16.09 -17.09
N LEU A 317 -3.02 -15.97 -15.95
CA LEU A 317 -4.01 -14.92 -15.71
C LEU A 317 -3.31 -13.71 -15.08
N ALA A 318 -3.59 -12.50 -15.53
CA ALA A 318 -3.11 -11.28 -14.88
C ALA A 318 -4.26 -10.31 -14.65
N ALA A 319 -4.21 -9.52 -13.59
CA ALA A 319 -5.19 -8.48 -13.32
C ALA A 319 -4.54 -7.10 -13.32
N THR A 320 -5.22 -6.12 -13.90
CA THR A 320 -4.85 -4.72 -13.79
C THR A 320 -6.08 -3.82 -13.67
N ASN A 321 -5.91 -2.70 -12.97
CA ASN A 321 -6.88 -1.61 -12.97
C ASN A 321 -6.57 -0.56 -14.04
N ARG A 322 -5.41 -0.68 -14.72
CA ARG A 322 -4.82 0.37 -15.55
C ARG A 322 -4.19 -0.21 -16.82
N PRO A 323 -5.01 -0.66 -17.78
CA PRO A 323 -4.49 -1.24 -19.02
C PRO A 323 -3.65 -0.23 -19.84
N GLU A 324 -3.91 1.07 -19.70
CA GLU A 324 -3.31 2.14 -20.51
C GLU A 324 -1.83 2.41 -20.20
N ILE A 325 -1.35 2.03 -19.02
CA ILE A 325 0.06 2.23 -18.63
C ILE A 325 0.94 1.00 -18.91
N LEU A 326 0.33 -0.12 -19.30
CA LEU A 326 1.04 -1.36 -19.57
C LEU A 326 1.91 -1.23 -20.82
N ASP A 327 3.04 -1.93 -20.81
CA ASP A 327 3.93 -2.06 -21.96
C ASP A 327 3.18 -2.82 -23.09
N PRO A 328 3.05 -2.24 -24.29
CA PRO A 328 2.42 -2.90 -25.44
C PRO A 328 3.04 -4.26 -25.78
N ALA A 329 4.28 -4.53 -25.35
CA ALA A 329 4.92 -5.82 -25.48
C ALA A 329 4.13 -6.94 -24.76
N LEU A 330 3.50 -6.67 -23.62
CA LEU A 330 2.70 -7.65 -22.88
C LEU A 330 1.45 -8.08 -23.66
N LEU A 331 0.88 -7.18 -24.45
CA LEU A 331 -0.38 -7.37 -25.19
C LEU A 331 -0.18 -7.99 -26.59
N ARG A 332 1.06 -8.38 -26.93
CA ARG A 332 1.33 -8.99 -28.25
C ARG A 332 0.83 -10.44 -28.30
N PRO A 333 0.40 -10.93 -29.47
CA PRO A 333 0.00 -12.32 -29.64
C PRO A 333 1.06 -13.30 -29.13
N GLY A 334 0.63 -14.32 -28.36
CA GLY A 334 1.52 -15.26 -27.68
C GLY A 334 1.90 -14.87 -26.25
N ARG A 335 1.40 -13.75 -25.73
CA ARG A 335 1.56 -13.33 -24.32
C ARG A 335 0.18 -13.18 -23.69
N PHE A 336 -0.26 -11.95 -23.38
CA PHE A 336 -1.65 -11.66 -23.03
C PHE A 336 -2.43 -11.40 -24.31
N ASP A 337 -2.77 -12.48 -25.00
CA ASP A 337 -3.49 -12.47 -26.27
C ASP A 337 -5.01 -12.30 -26.09
N ARG A 338 -5.53 -12.62 -24.90
CA ARG A 338 -6.92 -12.36 -24.51
C ARG A 338 -7.00 -11.26 -23.46
N GLN A 339 -7.97 -10.36 -23.64
CA GLN A 339 -8.31 -9.34 -22.66
C GLN A 339 -9.79 -9.51 -22.31
N VAL A 340 -10.07 -9.69 -21.02
CA VAL A 340 -11.43 -9.84 -20.51
C VAL A 340 -11.73 -8.61 -19.67
N LEU A 341 -12.75 -7.86 -20.08
CA LEU A 341 -13.22 -6.70 -19.34
C LEU A 341 -14.10 -7.17 -18.17
N VAL A 342 -13.72 -6.79 -16.96
CA VAL A 342 -14.44 -7.06 -15.72
C VAL A 342 -14.89 -5.71 -15.16
N ASP A 343 -16.01 -5.22 -15.70
CA ASP A 343 -16.54 -3.92 -15.36
C ASP A 343 -17.34 -3.96 -14.04
N LYS A 344 -17.84 -2.80 -13.64
CA LYS A 344 -18.79 -2.65 -12.54
C LYS A 344 -20.10 -3.35 -12.89
N PRO A 345 -20.76 -3.96 -11.89
CA PRO A 345 -22.02 -4.65 -12.10
C PRO A 345 -23.14 -3.70 -12.53
N ASP A 346 -23.97 -4.18 -13.44
CA ASP A 346 -25.24 -3.60 -13.84
C ASP A 346 -26.29 -3.75 -12.71
N PHE A 347 -27.54 -3.35 -12.96
CA PHE A 347 -28.58 -3.40 -11.92
C PHE A 347 -28.87 -4.85 -11.48
N GLU A 348 -28.99 -5.77 -12.44
CA GLU A 348 -29.25 -7.18 -12.14
C GLU A 348 -28.03 -7.81 -11.44
N GLY A 349 -26.82 -7.56 -11.94
CA GLY A 349 -25.58 -8.02 -11.33
C GLY A 349 -25.39 -7.49 -9.90
N ARG A 350 -25.74 -6.23 -9.61
CA ARG A 350 -25.70 -5.69 -8.24
C ARG A 350 -26.65 -6.46 -7.33
N LEU A 351 -27.86 -6.75 -7.81
CA LEU A 351 -28.87 -7.49 -7.05
C LEU A 351 -28.43 -8.93 -6.79
N GLU A 352 -27.80 -9.59 -7.76
CA GLU A 352 -27.18 -10.91 -7.55
C GLU A 352 -26.04 -10.87 -6.54
N ILE A 353 -25.15 -9.86 -6.62
CA ILE A 353 -24.02 -9.71 -5.70
C ILE A 353 -24.53 -9.49 -4.27
N LEU A 354 -25.54 -8.62 -4.10
CA LEU A 354 -26.21 -8.44 -2.82
C LEU A 354 -26.79 -9.77 -2.31
N LYS A 355 -27.48 -10.54 -3.16
CA LYS A 355 -28.03 -11.87 -2.83
C LYS A 355 -26.97 -12.87 -2.36
N VAL A 356 -25.76 -12.83 -2.93
CA VAL A 356 -24.66 -13.70 -2.49
C VAL A 356 -24.17 -13.29 -1.10
N HIS A 357 -23.94 -11.99 -0.88
CA HIS A 357 -23.38 -11.50 0.37
C HIS A 357 -24.35 -11.52 1.56
N ILE A 358 -25.66 -11.59 1.33
CA ILE A 358 -26.65 -11.72 2.41
C ILE A 358 -26.84 -13.15 2.91
N LYS A 359 -26.33 -14.19 2.22
CA LYS A 359 -26.56 -15.60 2.61
C LYS A 359 -26.11 -15.89 4.04
N ASP A 360 -25.05 -15.23 4.49
CA ASP A 360 -24.47 -15.39 5.82
C ASP A 360 -25.01 -14.36 6.85
N VAL A 361 -25.98 -13.51 6.45
CA VAL A 361 -26.53 -12.42 7.28
C VAL A 361 -27.99 -12.66 7.59
N ALA A 362 -28.37 -12.55 8.87
CA ALA A 362 -29.78 -12.61 9.28
C ALA A 362 -30.50 -11.32 8.87
N LEU A 363 -31.39 -11.39 7.87
CA LEU A 363 -32.19 -10.27 7.39
C LEU A 363 -33.60 -10.29 8.00
N ALA A 364 -34.14 -9.11 8.25
CA ALA A 364 -35.54 -8.92 8.61
C ALA A 364 -36.44 -9.10 7.36
N ARG A 365 -37.73 -9.38 7.59
CA ARG A 365 -38.70 -9.69 6.51
C ARG A 365 -39.06 -8.49 5.62
N ASP A 366 -38.78 -7.28 6.08
CA ASP A 366 -39.11 -6.00 5.44
C ASP A 366 -38.01 -5.47 4.52
N VAL A 367 -36.92 -6.23 4.33
CA VAL A 367 -35.79 -5.82 3.50
C VAL A 367 -36.14 -5.93 2.01
N ASP A 368 -36.01 -4.81 1.30
CA ASP A 368 -36.09 -4.78 -0.16
C ASP A 368 -34.70 -4.49 -0.76
N LEU A 369 -34.13 -5.50 -1.41
CA LEU A 369 -32.84 -5.42 -2.07
C LEU A 369 -32.89 -4.65 -3.39
N HIS A 370 -34.05 -4.54 -4.03
CA HIS A 370 -34.18 -3.78 -5.28
C HIS A 370 -33.93 -2.30 -5.01
N GLU A 371 -34.51 -1.78 -3.93
CA GLU A 371 -34.29 -0.40 -3.48
C GLU A 371 -32.80 -0.14 -3.20
N ILE A 372 -32.12 -1.07 -2.52
CA ILE A 372 -30.68 -0.95 -2.23
C ILE A 372 -29.83 -1.04 -3.50
N ALA A 373 -30.20 -1.89 -4.47
CA ALA A 373 -29.50 -1.99 -5.76
C ALA A 373 -29.63 -0.71 -6.60
N LYS A 374 -30.73 0.04 -6.47
CA LYS A 374 -30.89 1.38 -7.08
C LYS A 374 -29.96 2.40 -6.41
N PHE A 375 -29.90 2.43 -5.08
CA PHE A 375 -29.05 3.39 -4.34
C PHE A 375 -27.55 3.12 -4.42
N THR A 376 -27.16 1.92 -4.85
CA THR A 376 -25.77 1.50 -4.99
C THR A 376 -25.28 1.53 -6.45
N ALA A 377 -25.94 2.31 -7.30
CA ALA A 377 -25.54 2.51 -8.68
C ALA A 377 -24.09 3.00 -8.79
N GLY A 378 -23.34 2.40 -9.71
CA GLY A 378 -21.93 2.73 -9.94
C GLY A 378 -20.94 2.23 -8.89
N LEU A 379 -21.39 1.49 -7.86
CA LEU A 379 -20.51 0.84 -6.89
C LEU A 379 -19.98 -0.51 -7.42
N ALA A 380 -18.77 -0.89 -7.01
CA ALA A 380 -18.17 -2.16 -7.38
C ALA A 380 -18.65 -3.29 -6.44
N GLY A 381 -18.46 -4.55 -6.84
CA GLY A 381 -18.89 -5.71 -6.03
C GLY A 381 -18.30 -5.72 -4.61
N ALA A 382 -17.04 -5.30 -4.45
CA ALA A 382 -16.40 -5.17 -3.14
C ALA A 382 -17.06 -4.09 -2.26
N ASP A 383 -17.55 -3.00 -2.86
CA ASP A 383 -18.26 -1.94 -2.12
C ASP A 383 -19.62 -2.46 -1.63
N LEU A 384 -20.33 -3.24 -2.45
CA LEU A 384 -21.60 -3.89 -2.07
C LEU A 384 -21.40 -4.87 -0.92
N ALA A 385 -20.34 -5.70 -0.98
CA ALA A 385 -19.98 -6.60 0.11
C ALA A 385 -19.71 -5.84 1.41
N ASN A 386 -19.02 -4.69 1.31
CA ASN A 386 -18.75 -3.83 2.45
C ASN A 386 -20.03 -3.19 3.02
N ILE A 387 -20.98 -2.79 2.17
CA ILE A 387 -22.28 -2.24 2.60
C ILE A 387 -23.07 -3.28 3.41
N ILE A 388 -23.15 -4.53 2.93
CA ILE A 388 -23.82 -5.61 3.67
C ILE A 388 -23.15 -5.86 5.03
N ASN A 389 -21.81 -5.91 5.04
CA ASN A 389 -21.06 -6.08 6.29
C ASN A 389 -21.26 -4.92 7.27
N GLU A 390 -21.25 -3.67 6.79
CA GLU A 390 -21.51 -2.50 7.63
C GLU A 390 -22.95 -2.48 8.16
N ALA A 391 -23.94 -2.92 7.38
CA ALA A 391 -25.31 -3.07 7.85
C ALA A 391 -25.43 -4.11 8.97
N ALA A 392 -24.70 -5.23 8.86
CA ALA A 392 -24.62 -6.24 9.92
C ALA A 392 -23.93 -5.70 11.18
N LEU A 393 -22.84 -4.93 11.02
CA LEU A 393 -22.16 -4.27 12.14
C LEU A 393 -23.05 -3.23 12.84
N LEU A 394 -23.85 -2.47 12.09
CA LEU A 394 -24.82 -1.53 12.64
C LEU A 394 -25.90 -2.24 13.45
N ALA A 395 -26.49 -3.30 12.90
CA ALA A 395 -27.46 -4.13 13.62
C ALA A 395 -26.87 -4.69 14.92
N GLY A 396 -25.63 -5.21 14.86
CA GLY A 396 -24.91 -5.71 16.02
C GLY A 396 -24.63 -4.64 17.08
N ARG A 397 -24.28 -3.41 16.68
CA ARG A 397 -24.10 -2.28 17.60
C ARG A 397 -25.38 -1.89 18.32
N GLU A 398 -26.52 -2.03 17.67
CA GLU A 398 -27.84 -1.79 18.26
C GLU A 398 -28.38 -3.00 19.05
N ASN A 399 -27.58 -4.07 19.21
CA ASN A 399 -27.99 -5.36 19.80
C ASN A 399 -29.24 -5.98 19.12
N GLN A 400 -29.43 -5.71 17.83
CA GLN A 400 -30.47 -6.34 17.04
C GLN A 400 -29.99 -7.71 16.51
N LYS A 401 -30.91 -8.67 16.40
CA LYS A 401 -30.61 -10.02 15.89
C LYS A 401 -30.67 -10.12 14.37
N GLU A 402 -31.34 -9.17 13.73
CA GLU A 402 -31.61 -9.16 12.29
C GLU A 402 -31.24 -7.78 11.72
N VAL A 403 -30.84 -7.75 10.46
CA VAL A 403 -30.55 -6.54 9.70
C VAL A 403 -31.84 -6.06 9.04
N SER A 404 -32.29 -4.86 9.40
CA SER A 404 -33.48 -4.20 8.83
C SER A 404 -33.13 -3.33 7.61
N GLN A 405 -34.16 -2.90 6.88
CA GLN A 405 -34.00 -1.98 5.74
C GLN A 405 -33.29 -0.67 6.16
N LYS A 406 -33.56 -0.19 7.38
CA LYS A 406 -32.92 1.00 7.94
C LYS A 406 -31.40 0.85 8.05
N HIS A 407 -30.91 -0.32 8.48
CA HIS A 407 -29.48 -0.57 8.59
C HIS A 407 -28.79 -0.62 7.24
N LEU A 408 -29.45 -1.18 6.22
CA LEU A 408 -28.93 -1.20 4.84
C LEU A 408 -28.87 0.21 4.26
N LYS A 409 -29.93 1.01 4.40
CA LYS A 409 -29.95 2.41 3.96
C LYS A 409 -28.83 3.23 4.64
N GLU A 410 -28.69 3.11 5.96
CA GLU A 410 -27.60 3.79 6.69
C GLU A 410 -26.21 3.30 6.27
N ALA A 411 -26.05 2.01 5.94
CA ALA A 411 -24.78 1.48 5.45
C ALA A 411 -24.42 2.01 4.06
N VAL A 412 -25.40 2.15 3.16
CA VAL A 412 -25.22 2.79 1.84
C VAL A 412 -24.81 4.24 2.02
N GLU A 413 -25.53 5.00 2.85
CA GLU A 413 -25.20 6.40 3.14
C GLU A 413 -23.79 6.55 3.71
N ARG A 414 -23.41 5.66 4.63
CA ARG A 414 -22.08 5.65 5.21
C ARG A 414 -21.00 5.27 4.21
N GLY A 415 -21.31 4.40 3.24
CA GLY A 415 -20.42 4.04 2.15
C GLY A 415 -20.15 5.20 1.20
N ILE A 416 -21.18 5.99 0.87
CA ILE A 416 -21.09 7.11 -0.10
C ILE A 416 -20.60 8.40 0.58
N ALA A 417 -21.26 8.84 1.65
CA ALA A 417 -21.02 10.14 2.30
C ALA A 417 -20.06 10.05 3.51
N GLY A 418 -19.76 8.84 3.99
CA GLY A 418 -18.88 8.61 5.12
C GLY A 418 -19.57 8.64 6.49
N LEU A 419 -18.75 8.60 7.54
CA LEU A 419 -19.21 8.53 8.93
C LEU A 419 -19.88 9.84 9.38
N GLU A 420 -21.01 9.70 10.06
CA GLU A 420 -21.71 10.80 10.74
C GLU A 420 -20.87 11.34 11.91
N LYS A 421 -20.63 12.66 11.94
CA LYS A 421 -19.87 13.31 13.01
C LYS A 421 -20.79 13.93 14.06
N LYS A 422 -21.35 13.07 14.93
CA LYS A 422 -22.20 13.49 16.07
C LYS A 422 -21.52 14.47 17.03
N SER A 423 -20.19 14.50 17.09
CA SER A 423 -19.43 15.40 17.96
C SER A 423 -19.20 16.80 17.38
N ARG A 424 -19.40 17.00 16.06
CA ARG A 424 -19.17 18.29 15.41
C ARG A 424 -20.34 19.22 15.74
N ARG A 425 -20.16 20.07 16.74
CA ARG A 425 -21.11 21.13 17.07
C ARG A 425 -21.09 22.19 15.97
N ILE A 426 -22.13 22.22 15.15
CA ILE A 426 -22.34 23.25 14.13
C ILE A 426 -23.02 24.45 14.80
N SER A 427 -22.54 25.66 14.50
CA SER A 427 -23.20 26.87 15.01
C SER A 427 -24.58 27.06 14.34
N PRO A 428 -25.57 27.69 15.01
CA PRO A 428 -26.87 27.95 14.37
C PRO A 428 -26.77 28.74 13.06
N LYS A 429 -25.77 29.64 12.93
CA LYS A 429 -25.49 30.38 11.68
C LYS A 429 -25.03 29.43 10.57
N GLU A 430 -24.08 28.55 10.85
CA GLU A 430 -23.62 27.55 9.87
C GLU A 430 -24.72 26.55 9.50
N LYS A 431 -25.50 26.09 10.49
CA LYS A 431 -26.65 25.21 10.23
C LYS A 431 -27.66 25.88 9.29
N LYS A 432 -27.86 27.20 9.43
CA LYS A 432 -28.67 28.00 8.51
C LYS A 432 -28.09 28.00 7.10
N ILE A 433 -26.80 28.30 6.96
CA ILE A 433 -26.12 28.34 5.65
C ILE A 433 -26.29 26.99 4.93
N VAL A 434 -26.00 25.89 5.63
CA VAL A 434 -26.12 24.54 5.07
C VAL A 434 -27.57 24.21 4.69
N ALA A 435 -28.56 24.57 5.52
CA ALA A 435 -29.96 24.30 5.20
C ALA A 435 -30.42 25.01 3.91
N TYR A 436 -30.05 26.28 3.71
CA TYR A 436 -30.36 26.97 2.45
C TYR A 436 -29.59 26.38 1.27
N HIS A 437 -28.32 26.04 1.48
CA HIS A 437 -27.47 25.42 0.45
C HIS A 437 -28.05 24.09 -0.06
N GLU A 438 -28.36 23.16 0.84
CA GLU A 438 -28.93 21.86 0.47
C GLU A 438 -30.35 21.97 -0.10
N SER A 439 -31.17 22.91 0.42
CA SER A 439 -32.49 23.18 -0.15
C SER A 439 -32.39 23.72 -1.58
N GLY A 440 -31.35 24.50 -1.88
CA GLY A 440 -31.06 24.98 -3.23
C GLY A 440 -30.80 23.84 -4.21
N HIS A 441 -29.93 22.89 -3.84
CA HIS A 441 -29.69 21.69 -4.66
C HIS A 441 -30.97 20.89 -4.88
N ALA A 442 -31.73 20.65 -3.80
CA ALA A 442 -32.93 19.82 -3.85
C ALA A 442 -34.03 20.41 -4.74
N VAL A 443 -34.30 21.71 -4.64
CA VAL A 443 -35.33 22.36 -5.47
C VAL A 443 -34.91 22.40 -6.93
N VAL A 444 -33.66 22.77 -7.25
CA VAL A 444 -33.21 22.83 -8.64
C VAL A 444 -33.23 21.45 -9.29
N SER A 445 -32.88 20.40 -8.54
CA SER A 445 -32.88 19.00 -8.98
C SER A 445 -34.28 18.50 -9.35
N GLU A 446 -35.32 18.81 -8.57
CA GLU A 446 -36.69 18.39 -8.90
C GLU A 446 -37.34 19.22 -10.03
N MET A 447 -36.81 20.42 -10.31
CA MET A 447 -37.36 21.36 -11.29
C MET A 447 -36.72 21.26 -12.67
N THR A 448 -35.48 20.78 -12.74
CA THR A 448 -34.70 20.84 -13.98
C THR A 448 -34.84 19.53 -14.74
N LYS A 449 -35.40 19.59 -15.94
CA LYS A 449 -35.56 18.41 -16.80
C LYS A 449 -34.19 17.77 -17.10
N GLY A 450 -34.08 16.49 -16.80
CA GLY A 450 -32.85 15.71 -17.00
C GLY A 450 -31.90 15.68 -15.81
N ALA A 451 -32.24 16.34 -14.69
CA ALA A 451 -31.52 16.17 -13.43
C ALA A 451 -32.00 14.91 -12.70
N ASP A 452 -31.08 14.26 -11.97
CA ASP A 452 -31.42 13.12 -11.11
C ASP A 452 -32.34 13.54 -9.96
N ARG A 453 -33.26 12.66 -9.56
CA ARG A 453 -34.28 12.93 -8.53
C ARG A 453 -33.71 12.98 -7.13
N VAL A 454 -34.28 13.81 -6.27
CA VAL A 454 -33.90 13.86 -4.85
C VAL A 454 -34.45 12.64 -4.12
N ASN A 455 -33.56 11.95 -3.41
CA ASN A 455 -33.89 10.88 -2.48
C ASN A 455 -33.97 11.38 -1.04
N LYS A 456 -32.97 12.15 -0.63
CA LYS A 456 -32.81 12.58 0.77
C LYS A 456 -31.97 13.84 0.84
N VAL A 457 -32.38 14.76 1.71
CA VAL A 457 -31.66 15.99 2.03
C VAL A 457 -31.30 15.95 3.50
N SER A 458 -30.02 16.18 3.83
CA SER A 458 -29.53 16.12 5.21
C SER A 458 -28.56 17.25 5.50
N ILE A 459 -28.75 17.93 6.63
CA ILE A 459 -27.83 18.97 7.14
C ILE A 459 -26.90 18.43 8.25
N ILE A 460 -26.87 17.11 8.42
CA ILE A 460 -26.00 16.43 9.37
C ILE A 460 -24.61 16.25 8.74
N PRO A 461 -23.52 16.67 9.42
CA PRO A 461 -22.18 16.60 8.86
C PRO A 461 -21.70 15.14 8.76
N ARG A 462 -21.29 14.73 7.56
CA ARG A 462 -20.66 13.43 7.28
C ARG A 462 -19.25 13.61 6.71
N GLY A 463 -18.34 12.71 7.06
CA GLY A 463 -16.98 12.69 6.49
C GLY A 463 -16.10 13.90 6.86
N MET A 464 -15.08 14.18 6.03
CA MET A 464 -14.10 15.27 6.29
C MET A 464 -14.54 16.63 5.75
N ALA A 465 -15.33 16.68 4.68
CA ALA A 465 -15.66 17.92 3.95
C ALA A 465 -17.16 18.25 3.87
N ALA A 466 -18.09 17.30 4.00
CA ALA A 466 -19.52 17.55 3.86
C ALA A 466 -20.14 18.07 5.17
N LEU A 467 -20.66 19.30 5.13
CA LEU A 467 -21.45 19.88 6.23
C LEU A 467 -22.95 19.55 6.10
N GLY A 468 -23.40 19.31 4.87
CA GLY A 468 -24.68 18.74 4.48
C GLY A 468 -24.50 17.95 3.19
N TYR A 469 -25.54 17.26 2.73
CA TYR A 469 -25.55 16.58 1.45
C TYR A 469 -26.99 16.33 0.96
N THR A 470 -27.13 16.34 -0.36
CA THR A 470 -28.34 15.94 -1.08
C THR A 470 -28.02 14.65 -1.84
N LEU A 471 -28.75 13.57 -1.54
CA LEU A 471 -28.64 12.31 -2.27
C LEU A 471 -29.64 12.29 -3.40
N HIS A 472 -29.15 11.93 -4.57
CA HIS A 472 -29.97 11.70 -5.75
C HIS A 472 -30.19 10.20 -5.97
N THR A 473 -31.33 9.83 -6.54
CA THR A 473 -31.58 8.47 -7.04
C THR A 473 -31.34 8.49 -8.55
N PRO A 474 -30.29 7.82 -9.06
CA PRO A 474 -30.14 7.63 -10.49
C PRO A 474 -31.32 6.79 -11.01
N GLU A 475 -32.01 7.26 -12.04
CA GLU A 475 -33.18 6.56 -12.59
C GLU A 475 -32.76 5.27 -13.33
N GLU A 476 -31.61 5.26 -14.01
CA GLU A 476 -31.07 4.09 -14.73
C GLU A 476 -29.54 4.09 -14.81
N ASN A 477 -28.92 2.94 -15.13
CA ASN A 477 -27.52 2.89 -15.56
C ASN A 477 -27.41 3.51 -16.98
N ARG A 478 -27.47 4.85 -17.07
CA ARG A 478 -27.35 5.55 -18.36
C ARG A 478 -25.90 5.57 -18.81
N TYR A 479 -25.62 4.98 -19.97
CA TYR A 479 -24.29 5.00 -20.61
C TYR A 479 -24.06 6.24 -21.47
N LEU A 480 -25.14 6.93 -21.88
CA LEU A 480 -25.10 8.10 -22.73
C LEU A 480 -25.85 9.24 -22.04
N MET A 481 -25.21 10.40 -21.94
CA MET A 481 -25.83 11.63 -21.43
C MET A 481 -26.02 12.62 -22.57
N GLN A 482 -27.20 13.21 -22.62
CA GLN A 482 -27.51 14.27 -23.57
C GLN A 482 -27.01 15.62 -23.04
N LYS A 483 -26.79 16.57 -23.97
CA LYS A 483 -26.34 17.93 -23.62
C LYS A 483 -27.23 18.59 -22.56
N HIS A 484 -28.56 18.40 -22.63
CA HIS A 484 -29.48 19.02 -21.69
C HIS A 484 -29.37 18.43 -20.27
N GLU A 485 -29.04 17.13 -20.13
CA GLU A 485 -28.83 16.47 -18.84
C GLU A 485 -27.54 16.95 -18.16
N LEU A 486 -26.45 17.10 -18.93
CA LEU A 486 -25.19 17.68 -18.42
C LEU A 486 -25.38 19.13 -17.98
N MET A 487 -26.15 19.92 -18.74
CA MET A 487 -26.50 21.28 -18.35
C MET A 487 -27.38 21.31 -17.10
N ALA A 488 -28.30 20.35 -16.95
CA ALA A 488 -29.12 20.21 -15.76
C ALA A 488 -28.27 19.88 -14.52
N GLU A 489 -27.26 19.01 -14.63
CA GLU A 489 -26.32 18.74 -13.54
C GLU A 489 -25.54 20.01 -13.15
N VAL A 490 -25.11 20.80 -14.13
CA VAL A 490 -24.47 22.12 -13.88
C VAL A 490 -25.41 23.05 -13.12
N ASP A 491 -26.70 23.11 -13.48
CA ASP A 491 -27.68 23.93 -12.76
C ASP A 491 -27.85 23.49 -11.31
N VAL A 492 -27.96 22.17 -11.07
CA VAL A 492 -28.09 21.60 -9.73
C VAL A 492 -26.87 21.96 -8.88
N LEU A 493 -25.65 21.81 -9.41
CA LEU A 493 -24.41 22.16 -8.72
C LEU A 493 -24.33 23.66 -8.38
N LEU A 494 -24.87 24.53 -9.23
CA LEU A 494 -24.95 25.97 -8.96
C LEU A 494 -26.04 26.34 -7.94
N GLY A 495 -27.00 25.44 -7.69
CA GLY A 495 -28.15 25.63 -6.80
C GLY A 495 -27.78 26.03 -5.38
N GLY A 496 -26.82 25.33 -4.76
CA GLY A 496 -26.42 25.62 -3.37
C GLY A 496 -25.84 27.01 -3.19
N ARG A 497 -24.90 27.40 -4.07
CA ARG A 497 -24.30 28.74 -4.08
C ARG A 497 -25.35 29.84 -4.36
N ALA A 498 -26.24 29.60 -5.32
CA ALA A 498 -27.28 30.54 -5.67
C ALA A 498 -28.29 30.75 -4.52
N ALA A 499 -28.61 29.70 -3.77
CA ALA A 499 -29.48 29.80 -2.60
C ALA A 499 -28.85 30.64 -1.47
N GLU A 500 -27.54 30.47 -1.21
CA GLU A 500 -26.84 31.33 -0.26
C GLU A 500 -26.92 32.81 -0.65
N GLU A 501 -26.64 33.14 -1.91
CA GLU A 501 -26.68 34.53 -2.38
C GLU A 501 -28.10 35.12 -2.33
N VAL A 502 -29.14 34.34 -2.69
CA VAL A 502 -30.52 34.83 -2.77
C VAL A 502 -31.17 35.01 -1.40
N PHE A 503 -30.89 34.12 -0.44
CA PHE A 503 -31.59 34.10 0.85
C PHE A 503 -30.75 34.62 2.02
N LEU A 504 -29.42 34.62 1.92
CA LEU A 504 -28.52 35.06 2.98
C LEU A 504 -27.76 36.34 2.64
N ASP A 505 -27.81 36.79 1.37
CA ASP A 505 -27.05 37.94 0.84
C ASP A 505 -25.53 37.86 1.11
N GLU A 506 -25.03 36.66 1.46
CA GLU A 506 -23.63 36.35 1.76
C GLU A 506 -23.27 35.01 1.11
N ILE A 507 -21.99 34.86 0.76
CA ILE A 507 -21.46 33.67 0.10
C ILE A 507 -20.45 32.94 1.00
N SER A 508 -20.52 31.61 1.02
CA SER A 508 -19.66 30.75 1.84
C SER A 508 -18.58 30.04 1.03
N THR A 509 -17.68 29.32 1.71
CA THR A 509 -16.70 28.42 1.08
C THR A 509 -17.25 27.02 0.80
N GLY A 510 -18.49 26.72 1.19
CA GLY A 510 -19.12 25.41 1.04
C GLY A 510 -19.26 24.96 -0.41
N ALA A 511 -19.56 25.90 -1.31
CA ALA A 511 -19.79 25.65 -2.73
C ALA A 511 -18.53 25.33 -3.56
N SER A 512 -17.34 25.22 -2.95
CA SER A 512 -16.09 25.04 -3.69
C SER A 512 -16.09 23.77 -4.54
N ASN A 513 -16.60 22.66 -3.99
CA ASN A 513 -16.66 21.38 -4.69
C ASN A 513 -17.68 21.42 -5.85
N ASP A 514 -18.80 22.11 -5.67
CA ASP A 514 -19.84 22.19 -6.70
C ASP A 514 -19.38 23.02 -7.89
N LEU A 515 -18.67 24.13 -7.62
CA LEU A 515 -18.05 24.95 -8.66
C LEU A 515 -16.95 24.20 -9.41
N GLU A 516 -16.13 23.41 -8.71
CA GLU A 516 -15.12 22.56 -9.33
C GLU A 516 -15.75 21.53 -10.26
N ARG A 517 -16.80 20.83 -9.80
CA ARG A 517 -17.54 19.84 -10.60
C ARG A 517 -18.24 20.49 -11.80
N ALA A 518 -18.96 21.59 -11.61
CA ALA A 518 -19.65 22.30 -12.68
C ALA A 518 -18.67 22.77 -13.76
N THR A 519 -17.51 23.30 -13.35
CA THR A 519 -16.43 23.67 -14.25
C THR A 519 -15.86 22.46 -14.98
N GLY A 520 -15.70 21.32 -14.30
CA GLY A 520 -15.23 20.06 -14.88
C GLY A 520 -16.16 19.50 -15.95
N ILE A 521 -17.48 19.56 -15.73
CA ILE A 521 -18.50 19.13 -16.70
C ILE A 521 -18.41 20.01 -17.96
N LEU A 522 -18.40 21.34 -17.81
CA LEU A 522 -18.30 22.26 -18.94
C LEU A 522 -16.99 22.07 -19.73
N LYS A 523 -15.86 21.89 -19.03
CA LYS A 523 -14.59 21.55 -19.68
C LYS A 523 -14.69 20.25 -20.47
N SER A 524 -15.36 19.24 -19.93
CA SER A 524 -15.54 17.95 -20.60
C SER A 524 -16.44 18.05 -21.83
N MET A 525 -17.51 18.85 -21.75
CA MET A 525 -18.40 19.16 -22.87
C MET A 525 -17.66 19.79 -24.05
N ILE A 526 -16.69 20.66 -23.76
CA ILE A 526 -15.90 21.36 -24.77
C ILE A 526 -14.76 20.47 -25.29
N SER A 527 -13.97 19.88 -24.39
CA SER A 527 -12.72 19.18 -24.74
C SER A 527 -12.93 17.76 -25.26
N TYR A 528 -13.91 17.02 -24.74
CA TYR A 528 -14.11 15.60 -25.05
C TYR A 528 -15.34 15.35 -25.91
N TYR A 529 -16.46 15.99 -25.58
CA TYR A 529 -17.76 15.65 -26.19
C TYR A 529 -18.11 16.46 -27.44
N GLY A 530 -17.40 17.56 -27.72
CA GLY A 530 -17.69 18.41 -28.89
C GLY A 530 -19.11 18.99 -28.87
N MET A 531 -19.63 19.34 -27.69
CA MET A 531 -21.01 19.80 -27.50
C MET A 531 -21.18 21.32 -27.63
N THR A 532 -20.11 22.05 -27.94
CA THR A 532 -20.08 23.52 -28.01
C THR A 532 -19.53 23.99 -29.35
N ASP A 533 -19.93 25.19 -29.76
CA ASP A 533 -19.49 25.78 -31.03
C ASP A 533 -18.02 26.23 -30.99
N VAL A 534 -17.41 26.30 -29.79
CA VAL A 534 -16.00 26.72 -29.60
C VAL A 534 -15.03 25.67 -30.12
N SER A 535 -15.22 24.41 -29.72
CA SER A 535 -14.44 23.29 -30.25
C SER A 535 -15.08 22.68 -31.50
N GLY A 536 -16.37 22.95 -31.73
CA GLY A 536 -17.14 22.27 -32.76
C GLY A 536 -17.11 20.76 -32.52
N LEU A 537 -16.81 20.00 -33.56
CA LEU A 537 -16.68 18.54 -33.48
C LEU A 537 -15.25 18.07 -33.13
N MET A 538 -14.33 18.99 -32.84
CA MET A 538 -12.93 18.66 -32.56
C MET A 538 -12.76 18.21 -31.10
N VAL A 539 -12.03 17.10 -30.91
CA VAL A 539 -11.60 16.64 -29.59
C VAL A 539 -10.26 17.29 -29.25
N LEU A 540 -10.24 18.13 -28.22
CA LEU A 540 -9.08 18.95 -27.84
C LEU A 540 -8.09 18.22 -26.93
N GLU A 541 -8.60 17.29 -26.12
CA GLU A 541 -7.82 16.49 -25.19
C GLU A 541 -8.23 15.01 -25.30
N LYS A 542 -7.27 14.10 -25.20
CA LYS A 542 -7.58 12.66 -25.08
C LYS A 542 -7.85 12.35 -23.61
N GLN A 543 -8.98 11.74 -23.31
CA GLN A 543 -9.34 11.33 -21.95
C GLN A 543 -8.26 10.39 -21.42
N ARG A 544 -7.40 10.89 -20.52
CA ARG A 544 -6.42 10.09 -19.78
C ARG A 544 -6.83 10.11 -18.31
N ASN A 545 -6.87 8.95 -17.66
CA ASN A 545 -7.12 8.88 -16.23
C ASN A 545 -5.91 9.47 -15.48
N THR A 546 -6.01 10.73 -15.06
CA THR A 546 -4.95 11.55 -14.42
C THR A 546 -4.69 11.16 -12.96
N PHE A 547 -4.78 9.87 -12.60
CA PHE A 547 -4.63 9.39 -11.23
C PHE A 547 -3.18 9.47 -10.68
N LEU A 548 -2.19 9.85 -11.49
CA LEU A 548 -0.82 10.13 -11.03
C LEU A 548 -0.36 11.49 -11.55
N GLY A 549 -0.11 12.42 -10.63
CA GLY A 549 0.41 13.77 -10.87
C GLY A 549 1.85 13.79 -11.41
N GLY A 550 2.02 13.36 -12.66
CA GLY A 550 3.35 13.17 -13.25
C GLY A 550 3.31 13.18 -14.77
N GLY A 551 2.63 14.14 -15.36
CA GLY A 551 2.67 14.42 -16.79
C GLY A 551 1.84 15.65 -17.04
N GLY A 552 2.47 16.79 -17.28
CA GLY A 552 1.74 17.96 -17.76
C GLY A 552 0.95 17.52 -18.99
N ALA A 553 -0.37 17.70 -18.94
CA ALA A 553 -1.20 17.54 -20.13
C ALA A 553 -0.57 18.46 -21.18
N SER A 554 0.02 17.87 -22.22
CA SER A 554 0.47 18.66 -23.36
C SER A 554 -0.82 19.20 -23.96
N ARG A 555 -1.09 20.49 -23.77
CA ARG A 555 -2.21 21.15 -24.43
C ARG A 555 -1.96 21.02 -25.93
N GLU A 556 -2.81 20.27 -26.63
CA GLU A 556 -2.69 20.05 -28.09
C GLU A 556 -3.42 21.16 -28.88
N PHE A 557 -3.66 22.32 -28.27
CA PHE A 557 -4.37 23.46 -28.87
C PHE A 557 -3.67 24.80 -28.59
N SER A 558 -4.00 25.83 -29.38
CA SER A 558 -3.39 27.16 -29.27
C SER A 558 -3.81 27.91 -28.00
N GLU A 559 -2.98 28.84 -27.55
CA GLU A 559 -3.30 29.73 -26.43
C GLU A 559 -4.57 30.57 -26.70
N GLN A 560 -4.81 30.94 -27.96
CA GLN A 560 -6.04 31.65 -28.33
C GLN A 560 -7.29 30.77 -28.09
N LEU A 561 -7.25 29.50 -28.51
CA LEU A 561 -8.37 28.59 -28.26
C LEU A 561 -8.54 28.33 -26.76
N ALA A 562 -7.44 28.25 -25.99
CA ALA A 562 -7.50 28.15 -24.55
C ALA A 562 -8.26 29.33 -23.91
N GLN A 563 -7.96 30.56 -24.35
CA GLN A 563 -8.64 31.76 -23.89
C GLN A 563 -10.14 31.76 -24.27
N GLU A 564 -10.48 31.30 -25.47
CA GLU A 564 -11.87 31.18 -25.92
C GLU A 564 -12.66 30.17 -25.08
N ILE A 565 -12.05 29.02 -24.74
CA ILE A 565 -12.63 28.01 -23.84
C ILE A 565 -12.90 28.60 -22.46
N ASP A 566 -11.90 29.26 -21.84
CA ASP A 566 -12.05 29.85 -20.52
C ASP A 566 -13.14 30.94 -20.50
N THR A 567 -13.21 31.74 -21.55
CA THR A 567 -14.24 32.78 -21.71
C THR A 567 -15.63 32.17 -21.86
N HIS A 568 -15.76 31.09 -22.64
CA HIS A 568 -17.03 30.40 -22.84
C HIS A 568 -17.53 29.73 -21.55
N ILE A 569 -16.64 29.07 -20.79
CA ILE A 569 -16.98 28.47 -19.50
C ILE A 569 -17.49 29.55 -18.55
N LYS A 570 -16.77 30.67 -18.43
CA LYS A 570 -17.18 31.78 -17.57
C LYS A 570 -18.56 32.32 -17.96
N ASN A 571 -18.76 32.64 -19.23
CA ASN A 571 -20.05 33.18 -19.71
C ASN A 571 -21.20 32.20 -19.49
N THR A 572 -20.96 30.91 -19.74
CA THR A 572 -21.98 29.86 -19.54
C THR A 572 -22.32 29.72 -18.06
N LEU A 573 -21.32 29.70 -17.17
CA LEU A 573 -21.57 29.67 -15.72
C LEU A 573 -22.35 30.91 -15.26
N ASP A 574 -22.01 32.10 -15.72
CA ASP A 574 -22.71 33.34 -15.36
C ASP A 574 -24.18 33.34 -15.84
N GLU A 575 -24.44 32.82 -17.05
CA GLU A 575 -25.78 32.66 -17.60
C GLU A 575 -26.61 31.65 -16.81
N ARG A 576 -26.07 30.44 -16.59
CA ARG A 576 -26.75 29.38 -15.82
C ARG A 576 -26.96 29.81 -14.37
N TYR A 577 -26.00 30.47 -13.75
CA TYR A 577 -26.12 30.99 -12.39
C TYR A 577 -27.24 32.02 -12.28
N THR A 578 -27.38 32.90 -13.27
CA THR A 578 -28.49 33.87 -13.32
C THR A 578 -29.84 33.17 -13.47
N TYR A 579 -29.92 32.16 -14.33
CA TYR A 579 -31.12 31.33 -14.49
C TYR A 579 -31.51 30.65 -13.17
N VAL A 580 -30.57 29.97 -12.53
CA VAL A 580 -30.79 29.28 -11.25
C VAL A 580 -31.21 30.26 -10.15
N LYS A 581 -30.60 31.44 -10.06
CA LYS A 581 -31.03 32.48 -9.09
C LYS A 581 -32.48 32.91 -9.31
N ASN A 582 -32.91 33.08 -10.56
CA ASN A 582 -34.29 33.45 -10.84
C ASN A 582 -35.24 32.29 -10.49
N LEU A 583 -34.87 31.05 -10.81
CA LEU A 583 -35.64 29.87 -10.42
C LEU A 583 -35.82 29.77 -8.89
N LEU A 584 -34.75 29.98 -8.12
CA LEU A 584 -34.83 29.94 -6.66
C LEU A 584 -35.67 31.10 -6.08
N ARG A 585 -35.66 32.27 -6.73
CA ARG A 585 -36.53 33.40 -6.34
C ARG A 585 -38.00 33.11 -6.59
N ASP A 586 -38.32 32.46 -7.70
CA ASP A 586 -39.69 32.04 -8.03
C ASP A 586 -40.26 31.06 -6.99
N TYR A 587 -39.40 30.28 -6.32
CA TYR A 587 -39.78 29.25 -5.33
C TYR A 587 -39.35 29.59 -3.90
N LYS A 588 -39.28 30.88 -3.57
CA LYS A 588 -38.81 31.38 -2.27
C LYS A 588 -39.52 30.74 -1.07
N ASP A 589 -40.86 30.69 -1.06
CA ASP A 589 -41.59 30.21 0.13
C ASP A 589 -41.49 28.69 0.30
N ALA A 590 -41.29 27.94 -0.79
CA ALA A 590 -41.00 26.51 -0.73
C ALA A 590 -39.67 26.24 -0.03
N ILE A 591 -38.62 27.01 -0.38
CA ILE A 591 -37.30 26.90 0.25
C ILE A 591 -37.34 27.31 1.71
N GLU A 592 -38.06 28.39 2.07
CA GLU A 592 -38.21 28.78 3.48
C GLU A 592 -38.92 27.69 4.31
N SER A 593 -39.92 27.02 3.71
CA SER A 593 -40.62 25.90 4.35
C SER A 593 -39.70 24.68 4.53
N MET A 594 -38.92 24.34 3.49
CA MET A 594 -37.92 23.26 3.55
C MET A 594 -36.85 23.53 4.60
N VAL A 595 -36.31 24.75 4.65
CA VAL A 595 -35.29 25.13 5.64
C VAL A 595 -35.84 25.01 7.04
N LYS A 596 -37.07 25.47 7.29
CA LYS A 596 -37.72 25.33 8.61
C LYS A 596 -37.83 23.87 9.02
N GLU A 597 -38.26 22.99 8.12
CA GLU A 597 -38.38 21.56 8.39
C GLU A 597 -37.00 20.89 8.57
N LEU A 598 -35.97 21.30 7.81
CA LEU A 598 -34.59 20.84 8.00
C LEU A 598 -34.02 21.29 9.35
N PHE A 599 -34.39 22.47 9.84
CA PHE A 599 -33.95 22.92 11.18
C PHE A 599 -34.50 22.03 12.30
N ASP A 600 -35.75 21.58 12.16
CA ASP A 600 -36.48 20.78 13.15
C ASP A 600 -36.09 19.29 13.08
N LYS A 601 -36.05 18.70 11.88
CA LYS A 601 -35.84 17.26 11.67
C LYS A 601 -34.42 16.88 11.24
N GLU A 602 -33.61 17.85 10.81
CA GLU A 602 -32.23 17.69 10.28
C GLU A 602 -32.12 16.88 8.97
N VAL A 603 -33.17 16.14 8.62
CA VAL A 603 -33.27 15.26 7.47
C VAL A 603 -34.67 15.36 6.89
N ILE A 604 -34.76 15.44 5.56
CA ILE A 604 -36.02 15.38 4.79
C ILE A 604 -35.88 14.36 3.68
N ASP A 605 -36.89 13.52 3.49
CA ASP A 605 -36.96 12.57 2.38
C ASP A 605 -37.43 13.25 1.08
N GLY A 606 -37.00 12.74 -0.07
CA GLY A 606 -37.30 13.32 -1.38
C GLY A 606 -38.80 13.37 -1.71
N ALA A 607 -39.58 12.41 -1.21
CA ALA A 607 -41.04 12.46 -1.31
C ALA A 607 -41.61 13.70 -0.61
N ARG A 608 -41.08 14.02 0.58
CA ARG A 608 -41.49 15.22 1.34
C ARG A 608 -41.03 16.51 0.66
N VAL A 609 -39.84 16.52 0.03
CA VAL A 609 -39.39 17.65 -0.78
C VAL A 609 -40.39 17.95 -1.89
N ARG A 610 -40.84 16.92 -2.62
CA ARG A 610 -41.84 17.05 -3.68
C ARG A 610 -43.19 17.52 -3.15
N GLU A 611 -43.65 17.01 -2.01
CA GLU A 611 -44.88 17.50 -1.36
C GLU A 611 -44.83 19.00 -1.05
N ILE A 612 -43.72 19.50 -0.49
CA ILE A 612 -43.57 20.93 -0.16
C ILE A 612 -43.63 21.78 -1.44
N ILE A 613 -43.02 21.30 -2.51
CA ILE A 613 -43.06 21.95 -3.81
C ILE A 613 -44.49 21.95 -4.38
N GLU A 614 -45.18 20.81 -4.37
CA GLU A 614 -46.56 20.71 -4.86
C GLU A 614 -47.53 21.61 -4.08
N GLU A 615 -47.39 21.65 -2.74
CA GLU A 615 -48.17 22.53 -1.87
C GLU A 615 -47.98 23.99 -2.27
N TYR A 616 -46.75 24.38 -2.58
CA TYR A 616 -46.41 25.73 -3.04
C TYR A 616 -47.00 26.05 -4.42
N GLU A 617 -46.88 25.15 -5.38
CA GLU A 617 -47.43 25.33 -6.74
C GLU A 617 -48.95 25.45 -6.71
N LYS A 618 -49.63 24.61 -5.91
CA LYS A 618 -51.09 24.67 -5.69
C LYS A 618 -51.51 25.96 -5.00
N ALA A 619 -50.75 26.45 -4.01
CA ALA A 619 -51.06 27.69 -3.31
C ALA A 619 -50.94 28.93 -4.21
N ASN A 620 -50.04 28.90 -5.20
CA ASN A 620 -49.75 30.04 -6.08
C ASN A 620 -50.35 29.93 -7.49
N ASN A 621 -51.15 28.89 -7.76
CA ASN A 621 -51.70 28.59 -9.10
C ASN A 621 -50.62 28.55 -10.21
N LEU A 622 -49.43 28.04 -9.89
CA LEU A 622 -48.36 27.88 -10.87
C LEU A 622 -48.60 26.61 -11.68
N GLN A 623 -48.25 26.64 -12.98
CA GLN A 623 -48.20 25.42 -13.78
C GLN A 623 -47.08 24.54 -13.21
N SER A 624 -47.41 23.30 -12.86
CA SER A 624 -46.44 22.42 -12.19
C SER A 624 -45.20 22.24 -13.05
N ARG A 625 -44.04 22.64 -12.52
CA ARG A 625 -42.73 22.41 -13.12
C ARG A 625 -42.09 21.13 -12.58
N LEU A 626 -42.74 20.49 -11.60
CA LEU A 626 -42.38 19.14 -11.18
C LEU A 626 -42.47 18.20 -12.37
N ILE A 627 -41.36 17.52 -12.62
CA ILE A 627 -41.33 16.49 -13.65
C ILE A 627 -42.22 15.35 -13.12
N PRO A 628 -43.26 14.92 -13.86
CA PRO A 628 -44.10 13.81 -13.44
C PRO A 628 -43.25 12.55 -13.24
N ILE A 629 -43.68 11.66 -12.34
CA ILE A 629 -43.15 10.30 -12.31
C ILE A 629 -43.60 9.69 -13.62
N GLU A 630 -42.70 9.52 -14.59
CA GLU A 630 -42.96 8.58 -15.68
C GLU A 630 -43.09 7.22 -14.99
N GLU A 631 -44.33 6.75 -14.81
CA GLU A 631 -44.57 5.33 -14.58
C GLU A 631 -43.93 4.62 -15.78
N GLU A 632 -42.89 3.83 -15.49
CA GLU A 632 -42.10 3.02 -16.40
C GLU A 632 -42.96 2.50 -17.57
N GLU A 633 -42.90 3.17 -18.74
CA GLU A 633 -43.31 2.55 -20.00
C GLU A 633 -42.11 1.79 -20.56
N VAL A 634 -42.14 0.48 -20.26
CA VAL A 634 -41.53 -0.68 -20.95
C VAL A 634 -40.09 -1.07 -20.57
#